data_AF-A0A4R2GNK4-F1
#
_entry.id   AF-A0A4R2GNK4-F1
#
_cell.length_a   1.000
_cell.length_b   1.000
_cell.length_c   1.000
_cell.angle_alpha   90.00
_cell.angle_beta   90.00
_cell.angle_gamma   90.00
#
_symmetry.space_group_name_H-M   'P 1'
#
loop_
_entity.id
_entity.type
_entity.pdbx_description
1 polymer ?
#
loop_
_entity_poly.entity_id
_entity_poly.type
_entity_poly.pdbx_seq_one_letter_code
_entity_poly.pdbx_strand_id
1 'polypeptide(L)'
;MKKCLLRIALLAVLIMVGNQALAWVGMPTPGLHVDGRYLKDPHGNIVNLHGVGITPSPWFNGGHVGEWRWHDFDVEGALAYNNSVIDVLSDPSKGWYMSYIRLHMDPHWTNAPGCTPDAHELPNCFDVDRFIKYLDEVYIPLAEHAISRGLYVVMRPPGVSPHVIGVEDEYNYAEYLMTVWDIVSSHPWIQKQEEIMFELANEPVQIRLADGSVGANTQPHFDVLVEIFQPIVDRIRENGFHNVLWIPGSGYQSHYKGFAVNPIQGDNIGYAVHIYPGYWGGVRNYERFRQAWDENVKPVADFAPIIITEIDWAPDGVGAWGDGITGVAGGEGFGANFKKITDESGNVSWNLLMVENLLERGDPDGGIAYGGNPEACGYPTFHWWQEYAGYEYPRPHFENRSISDNGNGTFRNPVIHGDFPNADVILVDDKYYMLSSSKNILGGLSLLKSKDLVNWEYAVNPLQRAESAHGEGFYSDLIPNGLSRISFHEGVFYIVFNTHNNTYVLSSENPEGIWSIDELDTYYDNPVLMFADGKKYMIHGAGDIMLRELNEDFEAVGSNEVIIGFRDYDFYGTRAYVFDGQYFITSGNVSTGSQIVFRADELTGPYEESVLLDHALINSVAIVKTQTGQWWSLLSYNHEELGQLPSLYRLEWDDGWPSVRIVSDIMGNMQKPNVGMSFFPTALSTNDNFRYYQLGAQWNWYNNVNHSNWSLFERPGYLRIHTGNVVDNIGNAENVLTQRVLGFKDNDKSYATIRMDISEMLEGDVAGLSILQNPYAFIGVMVENDEPKIIYNNNGTIDIGSEISEAYIYLRIIVNRDVKKAAFYYSLDNEDYMPFGIDFELGFDENLSFANRFAIFNYATIEEGGFVDIDWFSTEEAFDEDMFYDPNFVGYTEDQLILESLSVESSNITMMTGSSKALNVNALYRDGRVENVARRADIQNSAPDVVRIVNGQIVALKDGFANISVTFSGELAGTETIQFDINVTTFPLTNELFNPSIWEDGTFNEETGALITGPWGFGGWTYDQGLDLSDYKYLVVKLKQPTSGGASFRIFNETSYWSTPFAYEVGSATEFVVPLQHMYKVVDGQQVKLDPKALYIIGFWSHGGIPIYIDDVFVSNSDEYYVDIPNSISEMDKPVLSDDDIVDVYSISGVLIRSSIYRRDAVNGLPGGIYIIGNAQKGYQRELVNSNRF
;
A
#
# COMPACT_ATOMS: atom_id res chain seq x y z
N MET A 1 -51.42 -40.65 13.75
CA MET A 1 -50.06 -40.74 14.32
C MET A 1 -49.01 -41.34 13.38
N LYS A 2 -49.18 -42.51 12.73
CA LYS A 2 -48.13 -43.05 11.82
C LYS A 2 -47.97 -42.39 10.43
N LYS A 3 -48.85 -41.46 10.03
CA LYS A 3 -48.72 -40.68 8.77
C LYS A 3 -48.24 -39.23 8.96
N CYS A 4 -48.16 -38.72 10.19
CA CYS A 4 -47.53 -37.42 10.49
C CYS A 4 -46.02 -37.56 10.73
N LEU A 5 -45.59 -38.67 11.33
CA LEU A 5 -44.16 -38.94 11.60
C LEU A 5 -43.32 -39.15 10.31
N LEU A 6 -43.93 -39.59 9.20
CA LEU A 6 -43.22 -39.77 7.93
C LEU A 6 -43.05 -38.46 7.13
N ARG A 7 -43.86 -37.42 7.42
CA ARG A 7 -43.68 -36.07 6.85
C ARG A 7 -42.67 -35.24 7.64
N ILE A 8 -42.55 -35.49 8.95
CA ILE A 8 -41.56 -34.84 9.81
C ILE A 8 -40.16 -35.45 9.57
N ALA A 9 -40.06 -36.76 9.27
CA ALA A 9 -38.79 -37.39 8.92
C ALA A 9 -38.30 -37.08 7.49
N LEU A 10 -39.15 -36.62 6.58
CA LEU A 10 -38.75 -36.13 5.25
C LEU A 10 -38.45 -34.63 5.22
N LEU A 11 -38.94 -33.86 6.19
CA LEU A 11 -38.53 -32.46 6.39
C LEU A 11 -37.25 -32.33 7.24
N ALA A 12 -37.00 -33.26 8.16
CA ALA A 12 -35.80 -33.26 9.01
C ALA A 12 -34.53 -33.78 8.32
N VAL A 13 -34.61 -34.27 7.08
CA VAL A 13 -33.45 -34.59 6.23
C VAL A 13 -33.13 -33.43 5.25
N LEU A 14 -33.94 -32.36 5.28
CA LEU A 14 -33.70 -31.09 4.58
C LEU A 14 -33.14 -29.99 5.50
N ILE A 15 -32.86 -30.31 6.77
CA ILE A 15 -32.31 -29.39 7.77
C ILE A 15 -31.07 -30.03 8.42
N MET A 16 -30.09 -30.34 7.57
CA MET A 16 -28.68 -30.18 7.93
C MET A 16 -28.17 -29.12 6.95
N VAL A 17 -28.33 -27.85 7.33
CA VAL A 17 -27.63 -26.77 6.66
C VAL A 17 -26.17 -26.94 7.05
N GLY A 18 -25.43 -27.67 6.22
CA GLY A 18 -23.99 -27.56 6.19
C GLY A 18 -23.68 -26.17 5.65
N ASN A 19 -22.80 -25.45 6.34
CA ASN A 19 -22.20 -24.21 5.86
C ASN A 19 -21.80 -24.39 4.39
N GLN A 20 -22.53 -23.72 3.51
CA GLN A 20 -22.23 -23.69 2.08
C GLN A 20 -21.17 -22.62 1.87
N ALA A 21 -19.95 -23.13 1.90
CA ALA A 21 -18.63 -22.53 1.79
C ALA A 21 -18.28 -21.86 0.43
N LEU A 22 -19.04 -20.89 -0.05
CA LEU A 22 -19.05 -20.38 -1.43
C LEU A 22 -17.69 -20.17 -2.17
N ALA A 23 -17.39 -21.07 -3.10
CA ALA A 23 -16.57 -20.92 -4.32
C ALA A 23 -17.27 -21.65 -5.49
N TRP A 24 -18.42 -21.12 -5.91
CA TRP A 24 -19.42 -21.74 -6.79
C TRP A 24 -20.65 -20.86 -7.07
N VAL A 25 -21.57 -21.29 -7.95
CA VAL A 25 -22.83 -20.56 -8.29
C VAL A 25 -23.50 -19.95 -7.05
N GLY A 26 -23.47 -18.62 -6.96
CA GLY A 26 -24.00 -17.85 -5.83
C GLY A 26 -22.93 -17.28 -4.88
N MET A 27 -21.63 -17.56 -5.11
CA MET A 27 -20.54 -16.94 -4.35
C MET A 27 -20.55 -15.43 -4.53
N PRO A 28 -20.43 -14.65 -3.45
CA PRO A 28 -20.25 -13.21 -3.56
C PRO A 28 -18.93 -12.89 -4.27
N THR A 29 -18.95 -11.90 -5.14
CA THR A 29 -17.74 -11.41 -5.82
C THR A 29 -17.58 -9.90 -5.61
N PRO A 30 -17.53 -9.42 -4.35
CA PRO A 30 -17.25 -8.00 -4.11
C PRO A 30 -15.88 -7.61 -4.66
N GLY A 31 -15.66 -6.31 -4.89
CA GLY A 31 -14.31 -5.80 -5.14
C GLY A 31 -13.32 -6.21 -4.04
N LEU A 32 -12.23 -6.87 -4.45
CA LEU A 32 -11.11 -7.20 -3.58
C LEU A 32 -10.06 -6.09 -3.64
N HIS A 33 -9.37 -5.87 -2.52
CA HIS A 33 -8.30 -4.88 -2.42
C HIS A 33 -7.10 -5.43 -1.63
N VAL A 34 -5.95 -4.79 -1.82
CA VAL A 34 -4.73 -5.11 -1.08
C VAL A 34 -4.68 -4.27 0.19
N ASP A 35 -4.58 -4.93 1.33
CA ASP A 35 -4.37 -4.31 2.64
C ASP A 35 -3.18 -4.98 3.34
N GLY A 36 -2.09 -4.22 3.46
CA GLY A 36 -0.79 -4.75 3.84
C GLY A 36 -0.38 -5.90 2.92
N ARG A 37 -0.04 -7.05 3.50
CA ARG A 37 0.35 -8.25 2.76
C ARG A 37 -0.82 -9.10 2.25
N TYR A 38 -2.06 -8.75 2.56
CA TYR A 38 -3.22 -9.60 2.31
C TYR A 38 -4.09 -9.06 1.18
N LEU A 39 -4.74 -9.97 0.46
CA LEU A 39 -5.90 -9.67 -0.37
C LEU A 39 -7.15 -9.78 0.52
N LYS A 40 -7.98 -8.75 0.55
CA LYS A 40 -9.16 -8.69 1.42
C LYS A 40 -10.43 -8.31 0.70
N ASP A 41 -11.55 -8.78 1.23
CA ASP A 41 -12.88 -8.29 0.87
C ASP A 41 -13.20 -6.96 1.57
N PRO A 42 -14.32 -6.29 1.23
CA PRO A 42 -14.69 -4.99 1.81
C PRO A 42 -14.96 -5.00 3.33
N HIS A 43 -15.11 -6.18 3.95
CA HIS A 43 -15.33 -6.32 5.40
C HIS A 43 -14.04 -6.62 6.15
N GLY A 44 -12.90 -6.70 5.43
CA GLY A 44 -11.58 -6.96 6.00
C GLY A 44 -11.26 -8.45 6.17
N ASN A 45 -12.08 -9.36 5.63
CA ASN A 45 -11.76 -10.78 5.65
C ASN A 45 -10.64 -11.07 4.64
N ILE A 46 -9.69 -11.94 5.02
CA ILE A 46 -8.61 -12.38 4.13
C ILE A 46 -9.18 -13.36 3.09
N VAL A 47 -8.81 -13.16 1.82
CA VAL A 47 -9.26 -13.98 0.70
C VAL A 47 -8.06 -14.51 -0.08
N ASN A 48 -7.95 -15.82 -0.22
CA ASN A 48 -7.00 -16.47 -1.11
C ASN A 48 -7.79 -17.16 -2.25
N LEU A 49 -7.45 -16.83 -3.49
CA LEU A 49 -8.18 -17.30 -4.67
C LEU A 49 -7.54 -18.57 -5.24
N HIS A 50 -8.39 -19.48 -5.71
CA HIS A 50 -8.02 -20.81 -6.18
C HIS A 50 -8.68 -21.12 -7.53
N GLY A 51 -7.92 -21.60 -8.51
CA GLY A 51 -8.52 -21.93 -9.80
C GLY A 51 -7.63 -22.50 -10.88
N VAL A 52 -7.89 -22.09 -12.14
CA VAL A 52 -7.25 -22.67 -13.33
C VAL A 52 -6.96 -21.64 -14.42
N GLY A 53 -5.91 -21.88 -15.19
CA GLY A 53 -5.68 -21.20 -16.46
C GLY A 53 -6.70 -21.61 -17.52
N ILE A 54 -7.39 -20.62 -18.09
CA ILE A 54 -8.26 -20.74 -19.26
C ILE A 54 -7.56 -20.07 -20.43
N THR A 55 -7.07 -20.90 -21.36
CA THR A 55 -6.45 -20.44 -22.60
C THR A 55 -7.35 -20.81 -23.75
N PRO A 56 -8.15 -19.89 -24.33
CA PRO A 56 -9.14 -20.20 -25.37
C PRO A 56 -8.47 -20.44 -26.73
N SER A 57 -7.48 -21.32 -26.79
CA SER A 57 -6.75 -21.72 -28.00
C SER A 57 -7.02 -23.19 -28.30
N PRO A 58 -7.30 -23.55 -29.57
CA PRO A 58 -7.62 -24.94 -29.92
C PRO A 58 -6.42 -25.88 -29.70
N TRP A 59 -5.19 -25.35 -29.71
CA TRP A 59 -3.99 -26.10 -29.38
C TRP A 59 -3.94 -26.51 -27.91
N PHE A 60 -4.17 -25.54 -27.01
CA PHE A 60 -4.15 -25.78 -25.56
C PHE A 60 -5.32 -26.65 -25.10
N ASN A 61 -6.47 -26.61 -25.77
CA ASN A 61 -7.63 -27.44 -25.41
C ASN A 61 -7.69 -28.69 -26.28
N GLY A 62 -6.80 -29.65 -25.98
CA GLY A 62 -6.75 -30.97 -26.62
C GLY A 62 -6.00 -31.05 -27.96
N GLY A 63 -5.79 -29.96 -28.70
CA GLY A 63 -5.07 -29.99 -29.99
C GLY A 63 -3.64 -30.55 -29.91
N HIS A 64 -2.91 -30.21 -28.84
CA HIS A 64 -1.54 -30.70 -28.58
C HIS A 64 -1.44 -32.22 -28.39
N VAL A 65 -2.56 -32.89 -28.04
CA VAL A 65 -2.67 -34.36 -27.93
C VAL A 65 -3.54 -34.98 -29.05
N GLY A 66 -3.87 -34.19 -30.08
CA GLY A 66 -4.64 -34.65 -31.25
C GLY A 66 -6.16 -34.66 -31.09
N GLU A 67 -6.70 -34.03 -30.05
CA GLU A 67 -8.13 -33.94 -29.72
C GLU A 67 -8.67 -32.53 -29.83
N TRP A 68 -8.78 -32.05 -31.07
CA TRP A 68 -9.25 -30.71 -31.39
C TRP A 68 -10.72 -30.49 -30.98
N ARG A 69 -10.96 -29.59 -30.02
CA ARG A 69 -12.30 -29.22 -29.54
C ARG A 69 -13.04 -28.29 -30.51
N TRP A 70 -12.30 -27.40 -31.17
CA TRP A 70 -12.73 -26.59 -32.31
C TRP A 70 -11.55 -26.42 -33.27
N HIS A 71 -11.79 -25.76 -34.41
CA HIS A 71 -10.77 -25.50 -35.43
C HIS A 71 -10.79 -24.03 -35.85
N ASP A 72 -9.65 -23.53 -36.33
CA ASP A 72 -9.48 -22.15 -36.81
C ASP A 72 -9.99 -21.11 -35.79
N PHE A 73 -10.43 -19.94 -36.26
CA PHE A 73 -10.96 -18.83 -35.44
C PHE A 73 -12.47 -19.00 -35.13
N ASP A 74 -12.90 -20.21 -34.76
CA ASP A 74 -14.30 -20.51 -34.40
C ASP A 74 -14.64 -19.98 -33.00
N VAL A 75 -15.18 -18.75 -32.94
CA VAL A 75 -15.59 -18.10 -31.70
C VAL A 75 -16.68 -18.88 -30.98
N GLU A 76 -17.70 -19.39 -31.69
CA GLU A 76 -18.81 -20.11 -31.08
C GLU A 76 -18.33 -21.41 -30.44
N GLY A 77 -17.49 -22.17 -31.14
CA GLY A 77 -16.88 -23.39 -30.61
C GLY A 77 -15.98 -23.13 -29.40
N ALA A 78 -15.15 -22.08 -29.45
CA ALA A 78 -14.28 -21.69 -28.34
C ALA A 78 -15.09 -21.30 -27.10
N LEU A 79 -16.12 -20.45 -27.25
CA LEU A 79 -17.00 -20.04 -26.14
C LEU A 79 -17.77 -21.24 -25.59
N ALA A 80 -18.36 -22.08 -26.45
CA ALA A 80 -19.15 -23.23 -26.01
C ALA A 80 -18.33 -24.21 -25.17
N TYR A 81 -17.11 -24.54 -25.59
CA TYR A 81 -16.24 -25.43 -24.84
C TYR A 81 -15.78 -24.80 -23.52
N ASN A 82 -15.21 -23.58 -23.54
CA ASN A 82 -14.66 -22.98 -22.33
C ASN A 82 -15.77 -22.67 -21.30
N ASN A 83 -16.95 -22.22 -21.74
CA ASN A 83 -18.09 -22.03 -20.84
C ASN A 83 -18.53 -23.35 -20.19
N SER A 84 -18.52 -24.46 -20.94
CA SER A 84 -18.87 -25.77 -20.36
C SER A 84 -17.85 -26.26 -19.33
N VAL A 85 -16.56 -25.94 -19.51
CA VAL A 85 -15.51 -26.19 -18.51
C VAL A 85 -15.75 -25.36 -17.26
N ILE A 86 -15.97 -24.04 -17.44
CA ILE A 86 -16.25 -23.11 -16.34
C ILE A 86 -17.49 -23.57 -15.56
N ASP A 87 -18.55 -23.98 -16.25
CA ASP A 87 -19.80 -24.46 -15.64
C ASP A 87 -19.58 -25.67 -14.74
N VAL A 88 -18.68 -26.60 -15.11
CA VAL A 88 -18.37 -27.80 -14.33
C VAL A 88 -17.47 -27.48 -13.15
N LEU A 89 -16.43 -26.66 -13.36
CA LEU A 89 -15.46 -26.31 -12.33
C LEU A 89 -16.02 -25.32 -11.28
N SER A 90 -17.13 -24.64 -11.60
CA SER A 90 -17.85 -23.76 -10.68
C SER A 90 -19.08 -24.42 -10.01
N ASP A 91 -19.30 -25.73 -10.20
CA ASP A 91 -20.51 -26.43 -9.73
C ASP A 91 -20.19 -27.37 -8.54
N PRO A 92 -20.66 -27.07 -7.31
CA PRO A 92 -20.45 -27.88 -6.11
C PRO A 92 -21.09 -29.24 -6.23
N SER A 93 -22.15 -29.38 -7.04
CA SER A 93 -22.78 -30.67 -7.29
C SER A 93 -21.86 -31.63 -8.05
N LYS A 94 -20.80 -31.10 -8.69
CA LYS A 94 -19.69 -31.84 -9.32
C LYS A 94 -18.49 -32.01 -8.39
N GLY A 95 -18.50 -31.38 -7.22
CA GLY A 95 -17.42 -31.43 -6.25
C GLY A 95 -16.29 -30.43 -6.51
N TRP A 96 -16.47 -29.47 -7.42
CA TRP A 96 -15.48 -28.41 -7.71
C TRP A 96 -15.86 -27.07 -7.09
N TYR A 97 -14.82 -26.33 -6.69
CA TYR A 97 -14.87 -25.23 -5.73
C TYR A 97 -13.92 -24.10 -6.14
N MET A 98 -14.03 -23.66 -7.39
CA MET A 98 -13.15 -22.64 -7.96
C MET A 98 -13.61 -21.23 -7.58
N SER A 99 -12.68 -20.32 -7.31
CA SER A 99 -12.99 -18.91 -7.02
C SER A 99 -12.47 -17.93 -8.08
N TYR A 100 -11.56 -18.36 -8.98
CA TYR A 100 -11.16 -17.53 -10.12
C TYR A 100 -10.70 -18.31 -11.35
N ILE A 101 -10.60 -17.62 -12.48
CA ILE A 101 -9.87 -18.10 -13.67
C ILE A 101 -8.73 -17.15 -14.03
N ARG A 102 -7.62 -17.71 -14.51
CA ARG A 102 -6.57 -16.96 -15.20
C ARG A 102 -6.84 -17.01 -16.70
N LEU A 103 -7.35 -15.91 -17.27
CA LEU A 103 -7.74 -15.82 -18.67
C LEU A 103 -6.55 -15.37 -19.55
N HIS A 104 -6.04 -16.29 -20.36
CA HIS A 104 -4.97 -16.00 -21.31
C HIS A 104 -5.55 -15.37 -22.59
N MET A 105 -5.14 -14.13 -22.89
CA MET A 105 -5.47 -13.48 -24.15
C MET A 105 -4.63 -14.02 -25.33
N ASP A 106 -4.77 -15.31 -25.62
CA ASP A 106 -3.86 -16.13 -26.44
C ASP A 106 -3.51 -15.58 -27.85
N PRO A 107 -2.27 -15.78 -28.33
CA PRO A 107 -1.81 -15.29 -29.63
C PRO A 107 -2.56 -15.88 -30.82
N HIS A 108 -3.23 -17.03 -30.64
CA HIS A 108 -4.13 -17.59 -31.63
C HIS A 108 -5.12 -16.55 -32.15
N TRP A 109 -5.69 -15.70 -31.29
CA TRP A 109 -6.67 -14.71 -31.72
C TRP A 109 -6.02 -13.42 -32.22
N THR A 110 -4.93 -13.01 -31.57
CA THR A 110 -4.38 -11.66 -31.66
C THR A 110 -3.30 -11.50 -32.74
N ASN A 111 -2.67 -12.60 -33.19
CA ASN A 111 -1.69 -12.55 -34.26
C ASN A 111 -2.31 -12.42 -35.66
N ALA A 112 -1.59 -11.74 -36.56
CA ALA A 112 -1.92 -11.70 -37.98
C ALA A 112 -1.89 -13.11 -38.60
N PRO A 113 -2.95 -13.56 -39.31
CA PRO A 113 -3.01 -14.90 -39.90
C PRO A 113 -1.86 -15.16 -40.88
N GLY A 114 -1.18 -16.30 -40.72
CA GLY A 114 -0.05 -16.69 -41.56
C GLY A 114 1.27 -15.99 -41.22
N CYS A 115 1.29 -15.11 -40.21
CA CYS A 115 2.52 -14.65 -39.59
C CYS A 115 3.17 -15.81 -38.83
N THR A 116 4.49 -15.92 -38.92
CA THR A 116 5.26 -16.89 -38.13
C THR A 116 5.95 -16.12 -37.02
N PRO A 117 5.51 -16.26 -35.77
CA PRO A 117 6.15 -15.57 -34.66
C PRO A 117 7.61 -16.02 -34.52
N ASP A 118 8.44 -15.18 -33.90
CA ASP A 118 9.76 -15.63 -33.46
C ASP A 118 9.64 -16.67 -32.34
N ALA A 119 10.77 -17.13 -31.81
CA ALA A 119 10.81 -18.17 -30.77
C ALA A 119 10.07 -17.80 -29.47
N HIS A 120 9.63 -16.55 -29.30
CA HIS A 120 8.98 -16.05 -28.09
C HIS A 120 7.54 -15.58 -28.31
N GLU A 121 6.98 -15.79 -29.51
CA GLU A 121 5.60 -15.49 -29.83
C GLU A 121 5.11 -14.13 -29.31
N LEU A 122 5.54 -12.95 -29.81
CA LEU A 122 4.51 -11.95 -30.21
C LEU A 122 4.83 -10.59 -30.84
N PRO A 123 5.76 -9.71 -30.43
CA PRO A 123 5.58 -8.32 -30.87
C PRO A 123 5.66 -8.15 -32.40
N ASN A 124 6.33 -9.06 -33.10
CA ASN A 124 6.41 -9.06 -34.57
C ASN A 124 5.14 -9.52 -35.32
N CYS A 125 4.21 -10.24 -34.67
CA CYS A 125 2.99 -10.77 -35.28
C CYS A 125 1.70 -10.19 -34.69
N PHE A 126 1.78 -9.46 -33.57
CA PHE A 126 0.63 -8.87 -32.91
C PHE A 126 -0.11 -7.89 -33.82
N ASP A 127 -1.42 -8.09 -33.96
CA ASP A 127 -2.32 -7.25 -34.75
C ASP A 127 -3.35 -6.59 -33.82
N VAL A 128 -3.20 -5.28 -33.64
CA VAL A 128 -4.03 -4.49 -32.71
C VAL A 128 -5.52 -4.54 -33.09
N ASP A 129 -5.86 -4.50 -34.39
CA ASP A 129 -7.25 -4.54 -34.83
C ASP A 129 -7.89 -5.89 -34.52
N ARG A 130 -7.11 -6.98 -34.65
CA ARG A 130 -7.56 -8.33 -34.26
C ARG A 130 -7.67 -8.47 -32.74
N PHE A 131 -6.73 -7.91 -31.99
CA PHE A 131 -6.80 -7.93 -30.53
C PHE A 131 -8.07 -7.25 -30.03
N ILE A 132 -8.36 -6.03 -30.49
CA ILE A 132 -9.59 -5.30 -30.15
C ILE A 132 -10.82 -6.13 -30.51
N LYS A 133 -10.85 -6.71 -31.72
CA LYS A 133 -11.96 -7.55 -32.17
C LYS A 133 -12.22 -8.74 -31.23
N TYR A 134 -11.18 -9.50 -30.86
CA TYR A 134 -11.35 -10.71 -30.05
C TYR A 134 -11.36 -10.46 -28.54
N LEU A 135 -10.95 -9.28 -28.09
CA LEU A 135 -11.30 -8.77 -26.76
C LEU A 135 -12.82 -8.74 -26.61
N ASP A 136 -13.53 -8.18 -27.58
CA ASP A 136 -15.00 -8.10 -27.56
C ASP A 136 -15.69 -9.43 -27.90
N GLU A 137 -15.13 -10.23 -28.83
CA GLU A 137 -15.81 -11.45 -29.31
C GLU A 137 -15.50 -12.72 -28.49
N VAL A 138 -14.38 -12.77 -27.76
CA VAL A 138 -13.92 -13.97 -27.04
C VAL A 138 -13.66 -13.69 -25.57
N TYR A 139 -12.74 -12.77 -25.25
CA TYR A 139 -12.26 -12.64 -23.86
C TYR A 139 -13.29 -12.01 -22.92
N ILE A 140 -13.98 -10.93 -23.33
CA ILE A 140 -15.05 -10.33 -22.55
C ILE A 140 -16.22 -11.31 -22.35
N PRO A 141 -16.75 -11.99 -23.37
CA PRO A 141 -17.80 -13.00 -23.17
C PRO A 141 -17.41 -14.15 -22.23
N LEU A 142 -16.15 -14.59 -22.24
CA LEU A 142 -15.65 -15.59 -21.28
C LEU A 142 -15.57 -15.03 -19.86
N ALA A 143 -15.10 -13.79 -19.71
CA ALA A 143 -15.07 -13.12 -18.41
C ALA A 143 -16.47 -12.87 -17.87
N GLU A 144 -17.40 -12.39 -18.70
CA GLU A 144 -18.84 -12.25 -18.38
C GLU A 144 -19.43 -13.57 -17.90
N HIS A 145 -19.15 -14.67 -18.62
CA HIS A 145 -19.63 -15.99 -18.20
C HIS A 145 -19.03 -16.37 -16.85
N ALA A 146 -17.72 -16.28 -16.66
CA ALA A 146 -17.06 -16.59 -15.40
C ALA A 146 -17.63 -15.79 -14.21
N ILE A 147 -17.79 -14.46 -14.37
CA ILE A 147 -18.39 -13.57 -13.36
C ILE A 147 -19.83 -14.00 -13.05
N SER A 148 -20.62 -14.37 -14.07
CA SER A 148 -21.99 -14.88 -13.87
C SER A 148 -22.06 -16.19 -13.09
N ARG A 149 -20.94 -16.91 -12.98
CA ARG A 149 -20.77 -18.13 -12.18
C ARG A 149 -20.20 -17.86 -10.79
N GLY A 150 -19.95 -16.61 -10.43
CA GLY A 150 -19.36 -16.19 -9.17
C GLY A 150 -17.85 -16.43 -9.13
N LEU A 151 -17.12 -16.04 -10.18
CA LEU A 151 -15.67 -16.20 -10.28
C LEU A 151 -14.98 -14.86 -10.57
N TYR A 152 -13.82 -14.65 -9.95
CA TYR A 152 -12.90 -13.59 -10.35
C TYR A 152 -12.16 -13.95 -11.65
N VAL A 153 -11.65 -12.94 -12.35
CA VAL A 153 -10.93 -13.12 -13.62
C VAL A 153 -9.61 -12.36 -13.57
N VAL A 154 -8.50 -13.09 -13.66
CA VAL A 154 -7.16 -12.52 -13.85
C VAL A 154 -6.84 -12.57 -15.33
N MET A 155 -6.91 -11.43 -16.02
CA MET A 155 -6.52 -11.34 -17.43
C MET A 155 -5.00 -11.16 -17.53
N ARG A 156 -4.38 -11.87 -18.46
CA ARG A 156 -2.95 -11.71 -18.78
C ARG A 156 -2.76 -11.37 -20.26
N PRO A 157 -1.63 -10.74 -20.66
CA PRO A 157 -1.46 -10.27 -22.02
C PRO A 157 -1.26 -11.47 -22.96
N PRO A 158 -1.41 -11.26 -24.28
CA PRO A 158 -1.07 -12.28 -25.26
C PRO A 158 0.41 -12.68 -25.15
N GLY A 159 0.68 -13.98 -25.21
CA GLY A 159 2.03 -14.52 -25.44
C GLY A 159 2.88 -14.76 -24.22
N VAL A 160 4.18 -14.88 -24.49
CA VAL A 160 5.26 -15.04 -23.52
C VAL A 160 6.28 -13.92 -23.77
N SER A 161 6.93 -13.46 -22.70
CA SER A 161 7.99 -12.47 -22.81
C SER A 161 9.12 -12.97 -23.72
N PRO A 162 9.74 -12.09 -24.52
CA PRO A 162 11.05 -12.36 -25.10
C PRO A 162 12.06 -12.80 -24.02
N HIS A 163 13.02 -13.64 -24.40
CA HIS A 163 14.03 -14.14 -23.45
C HIS A 163 14.90 -13.03 -22.84
N VAL A 164 15.08 -11.92 -23.56
CA VAL A 164 15.78 -10.73 -23.07
C VAL A 164 14.91 -9.50 -23.32
N ILE A 165 14.54 -8.77 -22.27
CA ILE A 165 13.79 -7.51 -22.34
C ILE A 165 14.57 -6.38 -21.67
N GLY A 166 14.22 -5.13 -21.97
CA GLY A 166 14.81 -3.93 -21.36
C GLY A 166 13.90 -2.72 -21.58
N VAL A 167 14.30 -1.55 -21.09
CA VAL A 167 13.54 -0.30 -21.35
C VAL A 167 13.46 -0.02 -22.85
N GLU A 168 14.59 -0.21 -23.54
CA GLU A 168 14.68 -0.28 -25.00
C GLU A 168 15.20 -1.67 -25.36
N ASP A 169 14.42 -2.44 -26.11
CA ASP A 169 14.80 -3.78 -26.58
C ASP A 169 14.43 -4.01 -28.05
N GLU A 170 14.97 -5.07 -28.64
CA GLU A 170 14.80 -5.37 -30.08
C GLU A 170 13.35 -5.73 -30.45
N TYR A 171 12.52 -6.02 -29.45
CA TYR A 171 11.14 -6.46 -29.59
C TYR A 171 10.13 -5.35 -29.23
N ASN A 172 10.60 -4.18 -28.75
CA ASN A 172 9.79 -3.12 -28.15
C ASN A 172 8.76 -3.66 -27.13
N TYR A 173 9.17 -4.61 -26.29
CA TYR A 173 8.21 -5.37 -25.46
C TYR A 173 7.44 -4.49 -24.47
N ALA A 174 8.11 -3.50 -23.87
CA ALA A 174 7.45 -2.52 -22.98
C ALA A 174 6.36 -1.72 -23.71
N GLU A 175 6.61 -1.28 -24.96
CA GLU A 175 5.64 -0.55 -25.78
C GLU A 175 4.47 -1.45 -26.21
N TYR A 176 4.75 -2.72 -26.50
CA TYR A 176 3.73 -3.74 -26.75
C TYR A 176 2.79 -3.91 -25.55
N LEU A 177 3.33 -4.11 -24.35
CA LEU A 177 2.53 -4.25 -23.13
C LEU A 177 1.76 -2.96 -22.82
N MET A 178 2.39 -1.80 -22.99
CA MET A 178 1.72 -0.51 -22.86
C MET A 178 0.49 -0.43 -23.79
N THR A 179 0.63 -0.85 -25.05
CA THR A 179 -0.49 -0.87 -26.02
C THR A 179 -1.61 -1.80 -25.58
N VAL A 180 -1.28 -3.03 -25.15
CA VAL A 180 -2.27 -4.02 -24.67
C VAL A 180 -3.03 -3.47 -23.47
N TRP A 181 -2.31 -2.98 -22.46
CA TRP A 181 -2.93 -2.54 -21.22
C TRP A 181 -3.66 -1.22 -21.35
N ASP A 182 -3.23 -0.31 -22.22
CA ASP A 182 -4.00 0.90 -22.55
C ASP A 182 -5.36 0.56 -23.15
N ILE A 183 -5.42 -0.42 -24.07
CA ILE A 183 -6.68 -0.89 -24.68
C ILE A 183 -7.58 -1.57 -23.64
N VAL A 184 -7.03 -2.51 -22.86
CA VAL A 184 -7.83 -3.31 -21.92
C VAL A 184 -8.35 -2.46 -20.75
N SER A 185 -7.49 -1.64 -20.15
CA SER A 185 -7.86 -0.82 -18.98
C SER A 185 -8.77 0.37 -19.32
N SER A 186 -8.79 0.82 -20.58
CA SER A 186 -9.72 1.86 -21.06
C SER A 186 -11.08 1.30 -21.52
N HIS A 187 -11.26 -0.02 -21.55
CA HIS A 187 -12.48 -0.63 -22.06
C HIS A 187 -13.68 -0.35 -21.13
N PRO A 188 -14.78 0.29 -21.59
CA PRO A 188 -15.86 0.76 -20.71
C PRO A 188 -16.61 -0.32 -19.93
N TRP A 189 -16.63 -1.55 -20.43
CA TRP A 189 -17.22 -2.68 -19.71
C TRP A 189 -16.28 -3.17 -18.60
N ILE A 190 -14.96 -3.26 -18.89
CA ILE A 190 -13.95 -3.78 -17.94
C ILE A 190 -13.82 -2.85 -16.74
N GLN A 191 -13.81 -1.53 -16.97
CA GLN A 191 -13.74 -0.52 -15.91
C GLN A 191 -14.88 -0.60 -14.88
N LYS A 192 -15.97 -1.30 -15.19
CA LYS A 192 -17.14 -1.44 -14.32
C LYS A 192 -17.18 -2.77 -13.57
N GLN A 193 -16.23 -3.67 -13.82
CA GLN A 193 -16.19 -4.96 -13.15
C GLN A 193 -15.24 -4.88 -11.96
N GLU A 194 -15.75 -5.21 -10.78
CA GLU A 194 -14.95 -5.31 -9.55
C GLU A 194 -14.16 -6.64 -9.52
N GLU A 195 -14.56 -7.61 -10.34
CA GLU A 195 -14.06 -8.98 -10.38
C GLU A 195 -12.82 -9.18 -11.25
N ILE A 196 -12.47 -8.20 -12.09
CA ILE A 196 -11.37 -8.30 -13.04
C ILE A 196 -10.08 -7.78 -12.42
N MET A 197 -8.98 -8.50 -12.63
CA MET A 197 -7.61 -8.16 -12.22
C MET A 197 -6.66 -8.39 -13.40
N PHE A 198 -5.47 -7.80 -13.36
CA PHE A 198 -4.50 -7.92 -14.45
C PHE A 198 -3.17 -8.50 -13.98
N GLU A 199 -2.67 -9.52 -14.66
CA GLU A 199 -1.28 -9.98 -14.59
C GLU A 199 -0.51 -9.31 -15.72
N LEU A 200 0.48 -8.46 -15.43
CA LEU A 200 0.97 -7.49 -16.43
C LEU A 200 1.87 -8.08 -17.53
N ALA A 201 2.53 -9.21 -17.29
CA ALA A 201 3.30 -9.94 -18.29
C ALA A 201 3.38 -11.41 -17.94
N ASN A 202 3.73 -12.22 -18.94
CA ASN A 202 3.98 -13.65 -18.77
C ASN A 202 5.46 -13.95 -19.00
N GLU A 203 6.12 -14.47 -17.98
CA GLU A 203 7.48 -15.02 -17.93
C GLU A 203 8.64 -14.13 -18.41
N PRO A 204 8.84 -12.89 -17.91
CA PRO A 204 10.13 -12.23 -18.06
C PRO A 204 11.29 -13.14 -17.62
N VAL A 205 12.31 -13.30 -18.47
CA VAL A 205 13.43 -14.24 -18.24
C VAL A 205 14.69 -13.49 -17.87
N GLN A 206 15.33 -12.81 -18.82
CA GLN A 206 16.51 -11.99 -18.60
C GLN A 206 16.21 -10.53 -18.91
N ILE A 207 16.85 -9.65 -18.15
CA ILE A 207 16.70 -8.21 -18.20
C ILE A 207 18.02 -7.60 -18.67
N ARG A 208 17.95 -6.65 -19.59
CA ARG A 208 19.09 -5.93 -20.14
C ARG A 208 19.27 -4.60 -19.41
N LEU A 209 20.48 -4.34 -18.93
CA LEU A 209 20.84 -3.06 -18.33
C LEU A 209 21.27 -2.05 -19.41
N ALA A 210 21.32 -0.76 -19.05
CA ALA A 210 21.72 0.31 -19.97
C ALA A 210 23.14 0.18 -20.54
N ASP A 211 24.03 -0.55 -19.86
CA ASP A 211 25.39 -0.86 -20.33
C ASP A 211 25.45 -2.04 -21.33
N GLY A 212 24.30 -2.68 -21.58
CA GLY A 212 24.13 -3.82 -22.48
C GLY A 212 24.29 -5.20 -21.81
N SER A 213 24.67 -5.26 -20.53
CA SER A 213 24.74 -6.51 -19.78
C SER A 213 23.35 -7.13 -19.57
N VAL A 214 23.31 -8.44 -19.37
CA VAL A 214 22.07 -9.22 -19.29
C VAL A 214 22.14 -10.18 -18.10
N GLY A 215 21.07 -10.21 -17.31
CA GLY A 215 20.94 -11.04 -16.12
C GLY A 215 19.50 -11.11 -15.65
N ALA A 216 19.22 -11.64 -14.46
CA ALA A 216 17.83 -11.81 -14.02
C ALA A 216 17.62 -11.52 -12.53
N ASN A 217 18.63 -11.68 -11.67
CA ASN A 217 18.40 -11.79 -10.23
C ASN A 217 19.26 -10.84 -9.37
N THR A 218 19.73 -9.73 -9.95
CA THR A 218 20.48 -8.68 -9.21
C THR A 218 19.68 -7.38 -9.18
N GLN A 219 19.98 -6.47 -8.24
CA GLN A 219 19.14 -5.29 -8.00
C GLN A 219 18.92 -4.39 -9.23
N PRO A 220 19.93 -4.03 -10.03
CA PRO A 220 19.77 -3.27 -11.27
C PRO A 220 18.80 -3.92 -12.26
N HIS A 221 18.72 -5.25 -12.30
CA HIS A 221 17.76 -5.95 -13.16
C HIS A 221 16.32 -5.75 -12.66
N PHE A 222 16.11 -5.73 -11.33
CA PHE A 222 14.82 -5.40 -10.74
C PHE A 222 14.49 -3.91 -10.89
N ASP A 223 15.47 -3.02 -10.83
CA ASP A 223 15.27 -1.60 -11.08
C ASP A 223 14.81 -1.35 -12.52
N VAL A 224 15.39 -2.06 -13.50
CA VAL A 224 14.90 -2.03 -14.89
C VAL A 224 13.50 -2.64 -15.01
N LEU A 225 13.16 -3.69 -14.27
CA LEU A 225 11.78 -4.19 -14.23
C LEU A 225 10.81 -3.11 -13.73
N VAL A 226 11.18 -2.35 -12.70
CA VAL A 226 10.39 -1.21 -12.22
C VAL A 226 10.27 -0.14 -13.31
N GLU A 227 11.35 0.19 -14.02
CA GLU A 227 11.33 1.15 -15.13
C GLU A 227 10.41 0.70 -16.28
N ILE A 228 10.27 -0.61 -16.53
CA ILE A 228 9.36 -1.17 -17.54
C ILE A 228 7.91 -1.16 -17.05
N PHE A 229 7.65 -1.63 -15.82
CA PHE A 229 6.30 -1.90 -15.34
C PHE A 229 5.62 -0.72 -14.64
N GLN A 230 6.37 0.19 -14.01
CA GLN A 230 5.78 1.36 -13.36
C GLN A 230 4.99 2.24 -14.33
N PRO A 231 5.52 2.59 -15.54
CA PRO A 231 4.73 3.37 -16.50
C PRO A 231 3.44 2.67 -16.97
N ILE A 232 3.45 1.34 -17.05
CA ILE A 232 2.27 0.55 -17.41
C ILE A 232 1.22 0.62 -16.30
N VAL A 233 1.65 0.47 -15.04
CA VAL A 233 0.78 0.64 -13.86
C VAL A 233 0.18 2.04 -13.84
N ASP A 234 1.01 3.07 -14.02
CA ASP A 234 0.57 4.46 -14.05
C ASP A 234 -0.48 4.67 -15.14
N ARG A 235 -0.25 4.13 -16.36
CA ARG A 235 -1.23 4.23 -17.45
C ARG A 235 -2.55 3.52 -17.13
N ILE A 236 -2.51 2.33 -16.55
CA ILE A 236 -3.73 1.59 -16.14
C ILE A 236 -4.54 2.42 -15.13
N ARG A 237 -3.85 3.06 -14.17
CA ARG A 237 -4.47 3.93 -13.17
C ARG A 237 -4.99 5.23 -13.78
N GLU A 238 -4.26 5.85 -14.71
CA GLU A 238 -4.71 7.02 -15.49
C GLU A 238 -5.99 6.74 -16.27
N ASN A 239 -6.15 5.52 -16.80
CA ASN A 239 -7.37 5.09 -17.46
C ASN A 239 -8.56 4.93 -16.49
N GLY A 240 -8.32 4.89 -15.18
CA GLY A 240 -9.34 4.78 -14.14
C GLY A 240 -9.61 3.35 -13.66
N PHE A 241 -8.73 2.39 -13.97
CA PHE A 241 -8.84 1.02 -13.48
C PHE A 241 -8.04 0.84 -12.18
N HIS A 242 -8.72 0.59 -11.06
CA HIS A 242 -8.12 0.53 -9.72
C HIS A 242 -8.10 -0.85 -9.07
N ASN A 243 -8.51 -1.91 -9.77
CA ASN A 243 -8.46 -3.26 -9.21
C ASN A 243 -7.00 -3.76 -9.13
N VAL A 244 -6.84 -4.97 -8.57
CA VAL A 244 -5.54 -5.58 -8.30
C VAL A 244 -4.74 -5.80 -9.57
N LEU A 245 -3.48 -5.36 -9.53
CA LEU A 245 -2.46 -5.63 -10.55
C LEU A 245 -1.42 -6.60 -9.98
N TRP A 246 -1.16 -7.67 -10.72
CA TRP A 246 -0.19 -8.70 -10.39
C TRP A 246 1.08 -8.48 -11.20
N ILE A 247 2.14 -8.05 -10.50
CA ILE A 247 3.42 -7.68 -11.08
C ILE A 247 4.27 -8.94 -11.31
N PRO A 248 4.81 -9.13 -12.53
CA PRO A 248 5.65 -10.28 -12.86
C PRO A 248 7.08 -10.08 -12.36
N GLY A 249 7.74 -11.19 -12.00
CA GLY A 249 9.18 -11.25 -11.74
C GLY A 249 10.01 -11.70 -12.94
N SER A 250 11.31 -11.84 -12.74
CA SER A 250 12.27 -12.35 -13.73
C SER A 250 12.57 -13.84 -13.54
N GLY A 251 13.41 -14.39 -14.42
CA GLY A 251 13.85 -15.79 -14.35
C GLY A 251 12.70 -16.76 -14.50
N TYR A 252 11.85 -16.56 -15.52
CA TYR A 252 10.59 -17.29 -15.69
C TYR A 252 9.64 -17.05 -14.50
N GLN A 253 9.53 -15.79 -14.06
CA GLN A 253 8.71 -15.40 -12.90
C GLN A 253 9.04 -16.17 -11.60
N SER A 254 10.31 -16.51 -11.39
CA SER A 254 10.78 -17.21 -10.18
C SER A 254 11.64 -16.33 -9.25
N HIS A 255 11.92 -15.07 -9.60
CA HIS A 255 12.74 -14.16 -8.79
C HIS A 255 12.03 -12.84 -8.49
N TYR A 256 11.95 -12.45 -7.21
CA TYR A 256 11.27 -11.21 -6.77
C TYR A 256 12.05 -10.41 -5.74
N LYS A 257 13.19 -10.91 -5.24
CA LYS A 257 13.87 -10.34 -4.08
C LYS A 257 14.22 -8.85 -4.21
N GLY A 258 14.52 -8.37 -5.41
CA GLY A 258 14.84 -6.94 -5.61
C GLY A 258 13.62 -6.01 -5.60
N PHE A 259 12.40 -6.51 -5.77
CA PHE A 259 11.19 -5.71 -5.54
C PHE A 259 10.99 -5.38 -4.07
N ALA A 260 11.60 -6.12 -3.14
CA ALA A 260 11.59 -5.70 -1.74
C ALA A 260 12.36 -4.38 -1.53
N VAL A 261 13.40 -4.12 -2.34
CA VAL A 261 14.26 -2.92 -2.34
C VAL A 261 13.61 -1.77 -3.10
N ASN A 262 13.08 -2.07 -4.29
CA ASN A 262 12.43 -1.10 -5.16
C ASN A 262 11.11 -1.70 -5.67
N PRO A 263 10.01 -1.61 -4.89
CA PRO A 263 8.73 -2.15 -5.31
C PRO A 263 8.06 -1.21 -6.32
N ILE A 264 7.19 -1.78 -7.14
CA ILE A 264 6.18 -1.01 -7.87
C ILE A 264 5.36 -0.19 -6.87
N GLN A 265 5.15 1.08 -7.18
CA GLN A 265 4.35 2.02 -6.39
C GLN A 265 2.92 2.06 -6.91
N GLY A 266 1.96 2.22 -6.01
CA GLY A 266 0.53 2.31 -6.33
C GLY A 266 -0.35 1.61 -5.30
N ASP A 267 -1.66 1.77 -5.45
CA ASP A 267 -2.67 1.00 -4.72
C ASP A 267 -2.90 -0.37 -5.39
N ASN A 268 -3.38 -1.35 -4.62
CA ASN A 268 -3.81 -2.66 -5.13
C ASN A 268 -2.72 -3.39 -5.96
N ILE A 269 -1.49 -3.46 -5.43
CA ILE A 269 -0.36 -4.14 -6.06
C ILE A 269 -0.10 -5.50 -5.38
N GLY A 270 -0.09 -6.57 -6.17
CA GLY A 270 0.35 -7.92 -5.79
C GLY A 270 1.41 -8.45 -6.76
N TYR A 271 1.92 -9.68 -6.55
CA TYR A 271 2.95 -10.28 -7.42
C TYR A 271 2.50 -11.63 -7.98
N ALA A 272 2.65 -11.82 -9.31
CA ALA A 272 2.35 -13.06 -10.01
C ALA A 272 3.59 -13.94 -10.10
N VAL A 273 3.54 -15.17 -9.59
CA VAL A 273 4.70 -16.08 -9.43
C VAL A 273 4.47 -17.39 -10.19
N HIS A 274 5.52 -17.93 -10.82
CA HIS A 274 5.50 -19.27 -11.42
C HIS A 274 6.37 -20.22 -10.59
N ILE A 275 5.86 -21.41 -10.27
CA ILE A 275 6.60 -22.42 -9.48
C ILE A 275 6.37 -23.82 -10.04
N TYR A 276 7.46 -24.49 -10.42
CA TYR A 276 7.42 -25.86 -10.93
C TYR A 276 8.30 -26.83 -10.14
N PRO A 277 7.95 -28.13 -10.10
CA PRO A 277 8.86 -29.18 -9.69
C PRO A 277 10.18 -29.10 -10.48
N GLY A 278 11.30 -28.96 -9.77
CA GLY A 278 12.64 -28.93 -10.35
C GLY A 278 13.29 -27.56 -10.25
N TYR A 279 12.46 -26.52 -10.13
CA TYR A 279 12.94 -25.19 -9.81
C TYR A 279 13.61 -25.22 -8.43
N TRP A 280 14.71 -24.49 -8.33
CA TRP A 280 15.55 -24.39 -7.13
C TRP A 280 16.08 -25.73 -6.57
N GLY A 281 16.05 -26.81 -7.37
CA GLY A 281 16.62 -28.12 -7.03
C GLY A 281 15.91 -28.85 -5.87
N GLY A 282 14.64 -28.49 -5.58
CA GLY A 282 13.92 -28.83 -4.34
C GLY A 282 12.86 -29.95 -4.43
N VAL A 283 12.69 -30.65 -5.55
CA VAL A 283 11.56 -31.59 -5.82
C VAL A 283 11.24 -32.58 -4.68
N ARG A 284 12.23 -32.95 -3.87
CA ARG A 284 12.12 -33.95 -2.79
C ARG A 284 12.67 -33.49 -1.44
N ASN A 285 12.98 -32.21 -1.27
CA ASN A 285 13.61 -31.71 -0.05
C ASN A 285 12.94 -30.41 0.39
N TYR A 286 12.10 -30.53 1.44
CA TYR A 286 11.39 -29.41 2.06
C TYR A 286 12.32 -28.26 2.43
N GLU A 287 13.47 -28.52 3.08
CA GLU A 287 14.38 -27.45 3.53
C GLU A 287 14.96 -26.65 2.37
N ARG A 288 15.32 -27.32 1.26
CA ARG A 288 15.79 -26.62 0.06
C ARG A 288 14.69 -25.80 -0.59
N PHE A 289 13.47 -26.35 -0.67
CA PHE A 289 12.34 -25.63 -1.26
C PHE A 289 11.96 -24.42 -0.40
N ARG A 290 11.95 -24.57 0.92
CA ARG A 290 11.73 -23.50 1.88
C ARG A 290 12.79 -22.41 1.76
N GLN A 291 14.08 -22.78 1.74
CA GLN A 291 15.16 -21.83 1.55
C GLN A 291 15.02 -21.02 0.25
N ALA A 292 14.60 -21.69 -0.84
CA ALA A 292 14.41 -21.03 -2.11
C ALA A 292 13.21 -20.09 -2.14
N TRP A 293 12.09 -20.48 -1.51
CA TRP A 293 10.95 -19.60 -1.27
C TRP A 293 11.35 -18.37 -0.45
N ASP A 294 12.06 -18.60 0.66
CA ASP A 294 12.52 -17.56 1.57
C ASP A 294 13.48 -16.56 0.89
N GLU A 295 14.29 -17.03 -0.07
CA GLU A 295 15.15 -16.14 -0.86
C GLU A 295 14.37 -15.40 -1.96
N ASN A 296 13.47 -16.07 -2.69
CA ASN A 296 13.00 -15.56 -3.97
C ASN A 296 11.59 -14.99 -3.95
N VAL A 297 10.70 -15.42 -3.04
CA VAL A 297 9.28 -15.04 -3.01
C VAL A 297 8.89 -14.39 -1.69
N LYS A 298 9.33 -14.94 -0.55
CA LYS A 298 9.05 -14.38 0.78
C LYS A 298 9.32 -12.87 0.90
N PRO A 299 10.40 -12.30 0.31
CA PRO A 299 10.67 -10.87 0.42
C PRO A 299 9.53 -9.98 -0.09
N VAL A 300 8.76 -10.42 -1.09
CA VAL A 300 7.54 -9.71 -1.54
C VAL A 300 6.28 -10.19 -0.82
N ALA A 301 6.18 -11.48 -0.51
CA ALA A 301 5.04 -12.04 0.24
C ALA A 301 4.91 -11.45 1.65
N ASP A 302 5.99 -10.91 2.23
CA ASP A 302 5.95 -10.25 3.53
C ASP A 302 5.19 -8.92 3.53
N PHE A 303 4.90 -8.34 2.35
CA PHE A 303 4.25 -7.04 2.26
C PHE A 303 3.19 -6.89 1.17
N ALA A 304 3.03 -7.87 0.29
CA ALA A 304 2.01 -7.86 -0.76
C ALA A 304 1.46 -9.28 -0.95
N PRO A 305 0.21 -9.43 -1.41
CA PRO A 305 -0.34 -10.73 -1.73
C PRO A 305 0.36 -11.33 -2.94
N ILE A 306 0.39 -12.66 -2.97
CA ILE A 306 0.96 -13.45 -4.06
C ILE A 306 -0.15 -14.17 -4.81
N ILE A 307 -0.04 -14.22 -6.12
CA ILE A 307 -0.80 -15.14 -6.95
C ILE A 307 0.14 -16.06 -7.71
N ILE A 308 -0.04 -17.37 -7.57
CA ILE A 308 0.74 -18.35 -8.33
C ILE A 308 -0.05 -18.76 -9.55
N THR A 309 0.35 -18.22 -10.69
CA THR A 309 -0.39 -18.28 -11.94
C THR A 309 0.01 -19.43 -12.84
N GLU A 310 1.11 -20.12 -12.53
CA GLU A 310 1.54 -21.34 -13.23
C GLU A 310 2.21 -22.33 -12.28
N ILE A 311 1.59 -23.50 -12.16
CA ILE A 311 2.06 -24.66 -11.40
C ILE A 311 1.31 -25.91 -11.86
N ASP A 312 2.02 -27.03 -11.92
CA ASP A 312 1.47 -28.37 -11.97
C ASP A 312 2.51 -29.41 -11.54
N TRP A 313 2.04 -30.61 -11.20
CA TRP A 313 2.90 -31.74 -10.92
C TRP A 313 2.19 -33.06 -11.19
N ALA A 314 2.90 -34.01 -11.79
CA ALA A 314 2.50 -35.41 -11.80
C ALA A 314 3.74 -36.30 -11.83
N PRO A 315 3.62 -37.59 -11.42
CA PRO A 315 4.73 -38.53 -11.50
C PRO A 315 5.27 -38.62 -12.94
N ASP A 316 6.58 -38.85 -13.07
CA ASP A 316 7.25 -39.03 -14.36
C ASP A 316 6.47 -39.96 -15.33
N GLY A 317 6.36 -39.51 -16.59
CA GLY A 317 5.67 -40.20 -17.66
C GLY A 317 4.15 -40.06 -17.70
N VAL A 318 3.54 -39.23 -16.84
CA VAL A 318 2.08 -39.04 -16.75
C VAL A 318 1.57 -37.82 -17.54
N GLY A 319 2.46 -37.00 -18.10
CA GLY A 319 2.10 -35.95 -19.07
C GLY A 319 1.83 -34.55 -18.50
N ALA A 320 2.14 -34.31 -17.22
CA ALA A 320 2.24 -32.96 -16.66
C ALA A 320 3.55 -32.27 -17.10
N TRP A 321 3.62 -30.95 -16.94
CA TRP A 321 4.84 -30.17 -17.25
C TRP A 321 5.86 -30.29 -16.11
N GLY A 322 5.38 -30.32 -14.87
CA GLY A 322 6.18 -30.57 -13.68
C GLY A 322 6.33 -32.07 -13.34
N ASP A 323 7.57 -32.57 -13.33
CA ASP A 323 7.88 -33.91 -12.81
C ASP A 323 8.01 -33.88 -11.28
N GLY A 324 6.95 -34.33 -10.60
CA GLY A 324 6.86 -34.29 -9.14
C GLY A 324 5.73 -35.15 -8.59
N ILE A 325 5.72 -35.35 -7.27
CA ILE A 325 4.65 -36.07 -6.57
C ILE A 325 4.03 -35.18 -5.49
N THR A 326 2.81 -35.47 -5.08
CA THR A 326 2.17 -34.79 -3.95
C THR A 326 2.95 -35.03 -2.66
N GLY A 327 3.20 -36.30 -2.31
CA GLY A 327 4.00 -36.69 -1.15
C GLY A 327 3.46 -36.19 0.20
N VAL A 328 4.35 -35.82 1.12
CA VAL A 328 4.04 -35.52 2.53
C VAL A 328 4.57 -34.16 2.95
N ALA A 329 3.74 -33.36 3.61
CA ALA A 329 4.10 -32.03 4.10
C ALA A 329 5.27 -32.08 5.11
N GLY A 330 6.31 -31.28 4.87
CA GLY A 330 7.58 -31.31 5.61
C GLY A 330 8.49 -32.49 5.25
N GLY A 331 8.14 -33.29 4.24
CA GLY A 331 8.82 -34.53 3.86
C GLY A 331 9.19 -34.59 2.38
N GLU A 332 9.10 -35.79 1.79
CA GLU A 332 9.30 -36.00 0.34
C GLU A 332 8.04 -35.60 -0.43
N GLY A 333 8.20 -34.95 -1.60
CA GLY A 333 7.13 -34.53 -2.49
C GLY A 333 7.08 -33.02 -2.69
N PHE A 334 6.61 -32.58 -3.84
CA PHE A 334 6.47 -31.16 -4.15
C PHE A 334 5.11 -30.63 -3.70
N GLY A 335 4.00 -31.30 -4.07
CA GLY A 335 2.64 -30.76 -3.87
C GLY A 335 2.28 -30.50 -2.40
N ALA A 336 2.56 -31.44 -1.49
CA ALA A 336 2.25 -31.27 -0.07
C ALA A 336 3.17 -30.25 0.63
N ASN A 337 4.41 -30.11 0.16
CA ASN A 337 5.32 -29.06 0.63
C ASN A 337 4.94 -27.68 0.10
N PHE A 338 4.44 -27.62 -1.14
CA PHE A 338 3.87 -26.42 -1.74
C PHE A 338 2.68 -25.93 -0.91
N LYS A 339 1.66 -26.78 -0.70
CA LYS A 339 0.50 -26.45 0.15
C LYS A 339 0.93 -25.95 1.53
N LYS A 340 1.89 -26.64 2.15
CA LYS A 340 2.41 -26.24 3.46
C LYS A 340 2.99 -24.82 3.46
N ILE A 341 3.84 -24.49 2.49
CA ILE A 341 4.50 -23.18 2.41
C ILE A 341 3.47 -22.08 2.10
N THR A 342 2.50 -22.33 1.21
CA THR A 342 1.47 -21.36 0.87
C THR A 342 0.51 -21.11 2.03
N ASP A 343 0.06 -22.17 2.72
CA ASP A 343 -0.81 -22.07 3.90
C ASP A 343 -0.11 -21.35 5.06
N GLU A 344 1.18 -21.66 5.31
CA GLU A 344 1.98 -20.95 6.32
C GLU A 344 2.22 -19.47 5.97
N SER A 345 2.18 -19.11 4.68
CA SER A 345 2.32 -17.72 4.24
C SER A 345 1.02 -16.92 4.42
N GLY A 346 -0.14 -17.59 4.29
CA GLY A 346 -1.47 -17.04 4.59
C GLY A 346 -2.00 -16.01 3.58
N ASN A 347 -1.24 -15.69 2.53
CA ASN A 347 -1.56 -14.63 1.56
C ASN A 347 -1.25 -15.03 0.11
N VAL A 348 -1.44 -16.31 -0.22
CA VAL A 348 -1.07 -16.88 -1.52
C VAL A 348 -2.30 -17.47 -2.19
N SER A 349 -2.78 -16.76 -3.22
CA SER A 349 -3.72 -17.29 -4.21
C SER A 349 -2.96 -18.17 -5.21
N TRP A 350 -3.58 -19.19 -5.80
CA TRP A 350 -2.91 -20.01 -6.82
C TRP A 350 -3.86 -20.76 -7.76
N ASN A 351 -3.40 -21.07 -8.97
CA ASN A 351 -4.13 -21.91 -9.92
C ASN A 351 -3.30 -23.07 -10.45
N LEU A 352 -3.93 -24.09 -11.03
CA LEU A 352 -3.24 -24.99 -11.95
C LEU A 352 -3.15 -24.39 -13.36
N LEU A 353 -2.03 -24.67 -14.06
CA LEU A 353 -1.72 -24.08 -15.37
C LEU A 353 -2.84 -24.21 -16.42
N MET A 354 -3.47 -25.38 -16.51
CA MET A 354 -4.39 -25.75 -17.59
C MET A 354 -5.51 -26.66 -17.09
N VAL A 355 -6.62 -26.68 -17.85
CA VAL A 355 -7.83 -27.46 -17.54
C VAL A 355 -7.54 -28.97 -17.47
N GLU A 356 -6.63 -29.47 -18.29
CA GLU A 356 -6.19 -30.87 -18.30
C GLU A 356 -5.56 -31.32 -16.98
N ASN A 357 -5.12 -30.38 -16.13
CA ASN A 357 -4.61 -30.69 -14.78
C ASN A 357 -5.73 -30.94 -13.76
N LEU A 358 -6.97 -30.61 -14.08
CA LEU A 358 -8.14 -30.78 -13.21
C LEU A 358 -9.11 -31.82 -13.75
N LEU A 359 -9.43 -31.72 -15.04
CA LEU A 359 -10.34 -32.61 -15.74
C LEU A 359 -9.56 -33.55 -16.65
N GLU A 360 -9.91 -34.84 -16.62
CA GLU A 360 -9.29 -35.87 -17.46
C GLU A 360 -9.34 -35.44 -18.94
N ARG A 361 -8.16 -35.12 -19.49
CA ARG A 361 -7.98 -34.66 -20.88
C ARG A 361 -8.78 -33.40 -21.22
N GLY A 362 -9.10 -32.59 -20.21
CA GLY A 362 -9.90 -31.38 -20.34
C GLY A 362 -11.37 -31.62 -20.71
N ASP A 363 -11.87 -32.85 -20.59
CA ASP A 363 -13.28 -33.15 -20.90
C ASP A 363 -14.20 -32.66 -19.77
N PRO A 364 -15.18 -31.76 -20.02
CA PRO A 364 -16.17 -31.34 -19.01
C PRO A 364 -17.00 -32.51 -18.45
N ASP A 365 -17.18 -33.58 -19.22
CA ASP A 365 -17.86 -34.80 -18.78
C ASP A 365 -16.88 -35.85 -18.21
N GLY A 366 -15.59 -35.50 -18.14
CA GLY A 366 -14.51 -36.33 -17.62
C GLY A 366 -14.50 -36.42 -16.09
N GLY A 367 -13.68 -37.35 -15.57
CA GLY A 367 -13.36 -37.42 -14.14
C GLY A 367 -12.23 -36.46 -13.77
N ILE A 368 -11.74 -36.58 -12.52
CA ILE A 368 -10.51 -35.91 -12.09
C ILE A 368 -9.35 -36.34 -12.98
N ALA A 369 -8.52 -35.38 -13.38
CA ALA A 369 -7.34 -35.59 -14.20
C ALA A 369 -6.40 -36.69 -13.69
N TYR A 370 -5.61 -37.24 -14.60
CA TYR A 370 -4.64 -38.31 -14.35
C TYR A 370 -5.28 -39.58 -13.76
N GLY A 371 -6.54 -39.83 -14.12
CA GLY A 371 -7.36 -40.92 -13.59
C GLY A 371 -7.57 -40.85 -12.07
N GLY A 372 -7.49 -39.65 -11.48
CA GLY A 372 -7.60 -39.45 -10.03
C GLY A 372 -6.39 -39.98 -9.25
N ASN A 373 -5.20 -39.95 -9.83
CA ASN A 373 -3.97 -40.34 -9.14
C ASN A 373 -3.68 -39.38 -7.96
N PRO A 374 -3.60 -39.86 -6.70
CA PRO A 374 -3.36 -39.00 -5.54
C PRO A 374 -1.99 -38.29 -5.54
N GLU A 375 -1.03 -38.79 -6.32
CA GLU A 375 0.30 -38.17 -6.45
C GLU A 375 0.40 -37.13 -7.58
N ALA A 376 -0.63 -36.97 -8.39
CA ALA A 376 -0.72 -35.93 -9.42
C ALA A 376 -1.65 -34.81 -8.97
N CYS A 377 -1.43 -33.58 -9.41
CA CYS A 377 -2.07 -32.37 -8.90
C CYS A 377 -3.61 -32.37 -8.92
N GLY A 378 -4.26 -33.03 -9.89
CA GLY A 378 -5.73 -33.02 -10.00
C GLY A 378 -6.47 -33.56 -8.77
N TYR A 379 -6.04 -34.70 -8.21
CA TYR A 379 -6.68 -35.32 -7.04
C TYR A 379 -6.56 -34.51 -5.74
N PRO A 380 -5.36 -34.11 -5.27
CA PRO A 380 -5.24 -33.30 -4.06
C PRO A 380 -5.93 -31.96 -4.21
N THR A 381 -5.81 -31.29 -5.35
CA THR A 381 -6.46 -29.98 -5.60
C THR A 381 -7.99 -30.06 -5.54
N PHE A 382 -8.61 -31.12 -6.09
CA PHE A 382 -10.05 -31.36 -5.94
C PHE A 382 -10.50 -31.38 -4.48
N HIS A 383 -9.69 -31.93 -3.58
CA HIS A 383 -9.99 -31.98 -2.15
C HIS A 383 -9.59 -30.72 -1.39
N TRP A 384 -8.47 -30.10 -1.75
CA TRP A 384 -8.00 -28.88 -1.08
C TRP A 384 -8.90 -27.70 -1.38
N TRP A 385 -9.46 -27.57 -2.57
CA TRP A 385 -10.42 -26.50 -2.84
C TRP A 385 -11.75 -26.69 -2.10
N GLN A 386 -12.18 -27.93 -1.85
CA GLN A 386 -13.32 -28.21 -0.95
C GLN A 386 -13.01 -27.80 0.50
N GLU A 387 -11.76 -27.96 0.92
CA GLU A 387 -11.28 -27.53 2.23
C GLU A 387 -11.25 -25.99 2.31
N TYR A 388 -10.55 -25.31 1.40
CA TYR A 388 -10.39 -23.85 1.38
C TYR A 388 -11.71 -23.11 1.29
N ALA A 389 -12.63 -23.63 0.48
CA ALA A 389 -13.99 -23.12 0.42
C ALA A 389 -14.65 -22.96 1.81
N GLY A 390 -14.29 -23.80 2.78
CA GLY A 390 -14.71 -23.72 4.18
C GLY A 390 -14.46 -22.37 4.86
N TYR A 391 -13.41 -21.66 4.46
CA TYR A 391 -12.85 -20.54 5.23
C TYR A 391 -12.14 -19.45 4.41
N GLU A 392 -11.83 -19.65 3.13
CA GLU A 392 -11.15 -18.69 2.24
C GLU A 392 -12.09 -18.18 1.13
N TYR A 393 -13.29 -17.71 1.51
CA TYR A 393 -14.25 -17.14 0.56
C TYR A 393 -14.62 -15.68 0.91
N PRO A 394 -14.83 -14.84 -0.11
CA PRO A 394 -15.24 -13.44 0.06
C PRO A 394 -16.68 -13.32 0.57
N ARG A 395 -16.96 -12.24 1.31
CA ARG A 395 -18.29 -11.96 1.89
C ARG A 395 -19.06 -10.91 1.08
N PRO A 396 -20.39 -11.00 0.97
CA PRO A 396 -21.17 -10.09 0.13
C PRO A 396 -21.18 -8.67 0.69
N HIS A 397 -21.38 -7.65 -0.15
CA HIS A 397 -21.70 -6.32 0.35
C HIS A 397 -22.99 -6.34 1.18
N PHE A 398 -23.10 -5.39 2.12
CA PHE A 398 -24.39 -5.05 2.72
C PHE A 398 -25.41 -4.65 1.64
N GLU A 399 -26.68 -4.98 1.85
CA GLU A 399 -27.79 -4.58 0.99
C GLU A 399 -28.10 -3.08 1.17
N ASN A 400 -28.14 -2.58 2.41
CA ASN A 400 -28.39 -1.17 2.71
C ASN A 400 -27.08 -0.35 2.61
N ARG A 401 -26.77 0.09 1.39
CA ARG A 401 -25.59 0.94 1.09
C ARG A 401 -25.97 2.42 1.03
N SER A 402 -25.32 3.25 1.86
CA SER A 402 -25.49 4.71 1.84
C SER A 402 -24.66 5.32 0.71
N ILE A 403 -25.21 5.31 -0.51
CA ILE A 403 -24.53 5.70 -1.75
C ILE A 403 -25.39 6.70 -2.53
N SER A 404 -24.76 7.76 -3.03
CA SER A 404 -25.36 8.75 -3.94
C SER A 404 -24.98 8.54 -5.41
N ASP A 405 -23.92 7.78 -5.69
CA ASP A 405 -23.46 7.44 -7.04
C ASP A 405 -24.39 6.42 -7.73
N ASN A 406 -24.73 6.70 -8.99
CA ASN A 406 -25.55 5.83 -9.82
C ASN A 406 -24.73 4.80 -10.63
N GLY A 407 -23.40 4.83 -10.57
CA GLY A 407 -22.51 3.92 -11.29
C GLY A 407 -22.46 4.15 -12.81
N ASN A 408 -22.94 5.30 -13.27
CA ASN A 408 -23.10 5.62 -14.70
C ASN A 408 -22.60 7.03 -15.08
N GLY A 409 -21.72 7.61 -14.26
CA GLY A 409 -21.23 8.99 -14.43
C GLY A 409 -22.18 10.07 -13.90
N THR A 410 -23.27 9.68 -13.24
CA THR A 410 -24.22 10.59 -12.56
C THR A 410 -24.36 10.24 -11.08
N PHE A 411 -24.81 11.21 -10.28
CA PHE A 411 -25.08 11.05 -8.86
C PHE A 411 -26.39 11.75 -8.48
N ARG A 412 -27.02 11.33 -7.40
CA ARG A 412 -28.23 11.96 -6.86
C ARG A 412 -27.91 12.74 -5.60
N ASN A 413 -28.33 14.02 -5.53
CA ASN A 413 -28.26 14.77 -4.29
C ASN A 413 -29.30 14.30 -3.27
N PRO A 414 -29.03 14.40 -1.96
CA PRO A 414 -27.75 14.83 -1.36
C PRO A 414 -26.62 13.81 -1.58
N VAL A 415 -25.36 14.25 -1.62
CA VAL A 415 -24.20 13.34 -1.76
C VAL A 415 -24.06 12.40 -0.57
N ILE A 416 -24.54 12.84 0.60
CA ILE A 416 -24.73 12.01 1.79
C ILE A 416 -26.14 12.28 2.32
N HIS A 417 -26.98 11.25 2.37
CA HIS A 417 -28.35 11.38 2.87
C HIS A 417 -28.40 11.18 4.39
N GLY A 418 -27.74 12.07 5.14
CA GLY A 418 -27.76 12.09 6.60
C GLY A 418 -27.22 13.41 7.16
N ASP A 419 -27.28 13.54 8.49
CA ASP A 419 -26.95 14.79 9.19
C ASP A 419 -25.44 15.05 9.31
N PHE A 420 -24.89 15.83 8.38
CA PHE A 420 -23.51 16.32 8.40
C PHE A 420 -23.52 17.85 8.37
N PRO A 421 -23.88 18.49 9.51
CA PRO A 421 -24.00 19.92 9.58
C PRO A 421 -22.65 20.61 9.42
N ASN A 422 -22.70 21.87 8.99
CA ASN A 422 -21.55 22.77 8.92
C ASN A 422 -20.40 22.26 8.03
N ALA A 423 -20.71 21.41 7.05
CA ALA A 423 -19.72 20.75 6.19
C ALA A 423 -18.74 21.76 5.57
N ASP A 424 -17.45 21.55 5.78
CA ASP A 424 -16.37 22.31 5.17
C ASP A 424 -15.47 21.38 4.38
N VAL A 425 -15.01 21.80 3.19
CA VAL A 425 -14.31 20.90 2.27
C VAL A 425 -13.04 21.54 1.72
N ILE A 426 -11.96 20.77 1.70
CA ILE A 426 -10.68 21.12 1.06
C ILE A 426 -10.23 19.99 0.13
N LEU A 427 -9.41 20.34 -0.86
CA LEU A 427 -8.69 19.40 -1.71
C LEU A 427 -7.21 19.43 -1.29
N VAL A 428 -6.65 18.27 -0.96
CA VAL A 428 -5.22 18.08 -0.69
C VAL A 428 -4.74 16.91 -1.53
N ASP A 429 -3.71 17.15 -2.34
CA ASP A 429 -3.22 16.21 -3.34
C ASP A 429 -4.35 15.70 -4.27
N ASP A 430 -4.70 14.41 -4.18
CA ASP A 430 -5.74 13.75 -4.98
C ASP A 430 -7.05 13.51 -4.22
N LYS A 431 -7.17 13.97 -2.96
CA LYS A 431 -8.31 13.67 -2.07
C LYS A 431 -9.01 14.93 -1.56
N TYR A 432 -10.33 14.86 -1.52
CA TYR A 432 -11.19 15.82 -0.85
C TYR A 432 -11.42 15.39 0.58
N TYR A 433 -11.30 16.32 1.52
CA TYR A 433 -11.61 16.09 2.93
C TYR A 433 -12.78 16.97 3.35
N MET A 434 -13.83 16.36 3.93
CA MET A 434 -14.99 17.08 4.46
C MET A 434 -15.01 16.99 5.97
N LEU A 435 -14.95 18.14 6.64
CA LEU A 435 -15.15 18.26 8.08
C LEU A 435 -16.62 18.57 8.37
N SER A 436 -17.24 17.83 9.29
CA SER A 436 -18.56 18.15 9.84
C SER A 436 -18.49 18.23 11.37
N SER A 437 -19.21 19.19 11.95
CA SER A 437 -19.15 19.50 13.38
C SER A 437 -20.55 19.54 14.02
N SER A 438 -20.77 18.71 15.05
CA SER A 438 -22.03 18.61 15.82
C SER A 438 -21.86 19.08 17.27
N LYS A 439 -22.82 19.88 17.78
CA LYS A 439 -22.84 20.28 19.19
C LYS A 439 -23.27 19.13 20.09
N ASN A 440 -22.90 19.17 21.38
CA ASN A 440 -23.29 18.18 22.40
C ASN A 440 -22.93 16.72 22.07
N ILE A 441 -22.05 16.53 21.09
CA ILE A 441 -21.55 15.23 20.65
C ILE A 441 -20.04 15.24 20.87
N LEU A 442 -19.57 14.39 21.78
CA LEU A 442 -18.14 14.19 21.99
C LEU A 442 -17.57 13.37 20.83
N GLY A 443 -16.43 13.82 20.30
CA GLY A 443 -15.94 13.36 19.00
C GLY A 443 -16.76 13.90 17.83
N GLY A 444 -17.60 14.93 18.06
CA GLY A 444 -18.47 15.54 17.05
C GLY A 444 -17.77 16.25 15.90
N LEU A 445 -16.44 16.19 15.79
CA LEU A 445 -15.68 16.55 14.59
C LEU A 445 -15.48 15.29 13.75
N SER A 446 -16.34 15.09 12.75
CA SER A 446 -16.20 13.96 11.82
C SER A 446 -15.48 14.41 10.57
N LEU A 447 -14.35 13.78 10.25
CA LEU A 447 -13.62 13.99 9.02
C LEU A 447 -13.93 12.86 8.04
N LEU A 448 -14.34 13.21 6.84
CA LEU A 448 -14.64 12.29 5.75
C LEU A 448 -13.64 12.53 4.60
N LYS A 449 -13.42 11.50 3.79
CA LYS A 449 -12.59 11.58 2.58
C LYS A 449 -13.35 11.12 1.34
N SER A 450 -12.98 11.68 0.19
CA SER A 450 -13.51 11.31 -1.13
C SER A 450 -12.46 11.57 -2.21
N LYS A 451 -12.48 10.78 -3.29
CA LYS A 451 -11.68 11.06 -4.50
C LYS A 451 -12.45 11.86 -5.57
N ASP A 452 -13.77 12.03 -5.42
CA ASP A 452 -14.64 12.61 -6.46
C ASP A 452 -15.77 13.52 -5.97
N LEU A 453 -15.78 13.89 -4.68
CA LEU A 453 -16.80 14.69 -3.98
C LEU A 453 -18.18 14.02 -3.85
N VAL A 454 -18.36 12.79 -4.35
CA VAL A 454 -19.64 12.08 -4.37
C VAL A 454 -19.58 10.83 -3.49
N ASN A 455 -18.54 10.01 -3.68
CA ASN A 455 -18.31 8.79 -2.92
C ASN A 455 -17.50 9.13 -1.67
N TRP A 456 -18.14 9.09 -0.50
CA TRP A 456 -17.55 9.49 0.78
C TRP A 456 -17.35 8.30 1.72
N GLU A 457 -16.21 8.31 2.41
CA GLU A 457 -15.86 7.39 3.49
C GLU A 457 -15.55 8.19 4.75
N TYR A 458 -15.74 7.59 5.93
CA TYR A 458 -15.18 8.16 7.14
C TYR A 458 -13.65 8.08 7.09
N ALA A 459 -12.97 9.19 7.36
CA ALA A 459 -11.52 9.20 7.54
C ALA A 459 -11.19 8.91 9.00
N VAL A 460 -11.55 9.84 9.91
CA VAL A 460 -11.37 9.72 11.37
C VAL A 460 -12.30 10.68 12.11
N ASN A 461 -12.40 10.54 13.43
CA ASN A 461 -12.80 11.65 14.31
C ASN A 461 -11.53 12.27 14.93
N PRO A 462 -11.09 13.49 14.53
CA PRO A 462 -9.82 14.07 14.97
C PRO A 462 -9.68 14.22 16.49
N LEU A 463 -10.76 14.53 17.22
CA LEU A 463 -10.72 14.62 18.69
C LEU A 463 -10.47 13.26 19.36
N GLN A 464 -11.05 12.18 18.83
CA GLN A 464 -10.79 10.82 19.35
C GLN A 464 -9.33 10.43 19.08
N ARG A 465 -8.78 10.80 17.90
CA ARG A 465 -7.37 10.56 17.57
C ARG A 465 -6.40 11.36 18.42
N ALA A 466 -6.75 12.59 18.78
CA ALA A 466 -5.98 13.38 19.74
C ALA A 466 -5.98 12.73 21.13
N GLU A 467 -7.13 12.17 21.57
CA GLU A 467 -7.25 11.54 22.90
C GLU A 467 -6.28 10.38 23.06
N SER A 468 -6.09 9.58 22.00
CA SER A 468 -5.14 8.46 21.98
C SER A 468 -3.69 8.88 22.30
N ALA A 469 -3.31 10.15 22.06
CA ALA A 469 -1.96 10.66 22.34
C ALA A 469 -1.79 11.22 23.76
N HIS A 470 -2.87 11.66 24.39
CA HIS A 470 -2.83 12.40 25.66
C HIS A 470 -3.44 11.62 26.84
N GLY A 471 -4.13 10.51 26.56
CA GLY A 471 -4.77 9.65 27.54
C GLY A 471 -6.28 9.86 27.64
N GLU A 472 -6.98 8.82 28.08
CA GLU A 472 -8.43 8.79 28.23
C GLU A 472 -8.97 9.93 29.11
N GLY A 473 -10.06 10.55 28.66
CA GLY A 473 -10.78 11.58 29.42
C GLY A 473 -10.12 12.97 29.35
N PHE A 474 -9.04 13.13 28.58
CA PHE A 474 -8.36 14.42 28.42
C PHE A 474 -9.27 15.51 27.84
N TYR A 475 -10.37 15.13 27.16
CA TYR A 475 -11.19 16.04 26.37
C TYR A 475 -12.71 15.98 26.62
N SER A 476 -13.18 15.42 27.73
CA SER A 476 -14.62 15.36 28.04
C SER A 476 -15.30 16.75 28.00
N ASP A 477 -14.53 17.83 28.20
CA ASP A 477 -15.00 19.22 28.14
C ASP A 477 -14.85 19.90 26.75
N LEU A 478 -14.28 19.20 25.74
CA LEU A 478 -14.01 19.76 24.39
C LEU A 478 -15.14 19.55 23.38
N ILE A 479 -16.38 19.61 23.84
CA ILE A 479 -17.55 19.51 22.97
C ILE A 479 -17.58 20.72 22.03
N PRO A 480 -17.53 20.54 20.70
CA PRO A 480 -17.61 21.64 19.74
C PRO A 480 -18.91 22.43 19.91
N ASN A 481 -18.82 23.77 19.91
CA ASN A 481 -19.99 24.65 20.03
C ASN A 481 -20.57 25.07 18.67
N GLY A 482 -20.37 24.25 17.64
CA GLY A 482 -21.06 24.40 16.35
C GLY A 482 -20.10 24.44 15.18
N LEU A 483 -19.49 25.59 14.90
CA LEU A 483 -18.75 25.80 13.65
C LEU A 483 -17.26 25.47 13.80
N SER A 484 -16.76 24.64 12.90
CA SER A 484 -15.35 24.26 12.81
C SER A 484 -14.86 24.37 11.37
N ARG A 485 -13.57 24.63 11.16
CA ARG A 485 -12.99 24.82 9.83
C ARG A 485 -11.71 24.02 9.67
N ILE A 486 -11.54 23.48 8.47
CA ILE A 486 -10.34 22.75 8.09
C ILE A 486 -9.52 23.57 7.10
N SER A 487 -8.20 23.51 7.25
CA SER A 487 -7.25 24.12 6.33
C SER A 487 -6.02 23.23 6.18
N PHE A 488 -5.24 23.45 5.12
CA PHE A 488 -4.00 22.74 4.86
C PHE A 488 -2.91 23.73 4.47
N HIS A 489 -1.75 23.62 5.10
CA HIS A 489 -0.61 24.51 4.85
C HIS A 489 0.70 23.79 5.12
N GLU A 490 1.65 23.88 4.18
CA GLU A 490 3.01 23.34 4.30
C GLU A 490 3.08 21.88 4.80
N GLY A 491 2.19 21.01 4.30
CA GLY A 491 2.18 19.59 4.65
C GLY A 491 1.34 19.23 5.88
N VAL A 492 0.75 20.22 6.55
CA VAL A 492 0.01 20.02 7.81
C VAL A 492 -1.47 20.39 7.64
N PHE A 493 -2.34 19.52 8.12
CA PHE A 493 -3.77 19.77 8.28
C PHE A 493 -4.03 20.49 9.60
N TYR A 494 -4.87 21.51 9.56
CA TYR A 494 -5.32 22.25 10.73
C TYR A 494 -6.83 22.26 10.83
N ILE A 495 -7.36 21.97 12.01
CA ILE A 495 -8.79 22.15 12.32
C ILE A 495 -8.91 23.15 13.46
N VAL A 496 -9.61 24.27 13.21
CA VAL A 496 -9.96 25.23 14.26
C VAL A 496 -11.41 25.04 14.67
N PHE A 497 -11.66 25.05 15.98
CA PHE A 497 -13.00 24.99 16.55
C PHE A 497 -13.06 25.71 17.89
N ASN A 498 -14.26 26.10 18.32
CA ASN A 498 -14.51 26.65 19.64
C ASN A 498 -15.41 25.72 20.46
N THR A 499 -15.20 25.73 21.77
CA THR A 499 -16.14 25.20 22.77
C THR A 499 -16.99 26.36 23.31
N HIS A 500 -17.70 26.15 24.42
CA HIS A 500 -18.45 27.23 25.06
C HIS A 500 -17.56 28.37 25.59
N ASN A 501 -16.29 28.08 25.94
CA ASN A 501 -15.43 29.04 26.64
C ASN A 501 -14.13 29.37 25.90
N ASN A 502 -13.61 28.44 25.09
CA ASN A 502 -12.25 28.51 24.54
C ASN A 502 -12.23 28.18 23.04
N THR A 503 -11.13 28.53 22.38
CA THR A 503 -10.83 28.16 20.98
C THR A 503 -9.63 27.23 20.95
N TYR A 504 -9.66 26.24 20.06
CA TYR A 504 -8.64 25.21 19.93
C TYR A 504 -8.22 25.05 18.47
N VAL A 505 -6.97 24.66 18.26
CA VAL A 505 -6.43 24.23 16.97
C VAL A 505 -5.93 22.79 17.09
N LEU A 506 -6.41 21.92 16.21
CA LEU A 506 -5.85 20.58 16.01
C LEU A 506 -4.90 20.60 14.82
N SER A 507 -3.76 19.90 14.91
CA SER A 507 -2.77 19.81 13.83
C SER A 507 -2.36 18.36 13.55
N SER A 508 -2.16 18.00 12.27
CA SER A 508 -1.58 16.70 11.89
C SER A 508 -0.98 16.71 10.48
N GLU A 509 0.17 16.04 10.29
CA GLU A 509 0.75 15.77 8.97
C GLU A 509 0.04 14.63 8.22
N ASN A 510 -0.62 13.74 8.96
CA ASN A 510 -1.43 12.66 8.41
C ASN A 510 -2.87 12.80 8.92
N PRO A 511 -3.84 13.20 8.09
CA PRO A 511 -5.20 13.50 8.53
C PRO A 511 -5.93 12.29 9.12
N GLU A 512 -5.49 11.06 8.81
CA GLU A 512 -6.04 9.81 9.34
C GLU A 512 -5.27 9.29 10.59
N GLY A 513 -4.15 9.95 10.93
CA GLY A 513 -3.27 9.60 12.04
C GLY A 513 -3.63 10.29 13.36
N ILE A 514 -2.62 10.48 14.20
CA ILE A 514 -2.73 11.20 15.47
C ILE A 514 -2.78 12.71 15.22
N TRP A 515 -3.53 13.41 16.07
CA TRP A 515 -3.67 14.87 16.03
C TRP A 515 -3.13 15.48 17.33
N SER A 516 -2.35 16.56 17.21
CA SER A 516 -2.00 17.41 18.36
C SER A 516 -3.12 18.43 18.60
N ILE A 517 -3.23 18.95 19.82
CA ILE A 517 -4.17 20.03 20.15
C ILE A 517 -3.45 21.19 20.86
N ASP A 518 -3.88 22.41 20.54
CA ASP A 518 -3.44 23.64 21.21
C ASP A 518 -4.67 24.46 21.64
N GLU A 519 -4.74 24.84 22.91
CA GLU A 519 -5.71 25.82 23.42
C GLU A 519 -5.19 27.24 23.18
N LEU A 520 -6.02 28.09 22.58
CA LEU A 520 -5.64 29.48 22.29
C LEU A 520 -5.91 30.40 23.48
N ASP A 521 -5.10 31.45 23.63
CA ASP A 521 -5.22 32.46 24.68
C ASP A 521 -6.45 33.39 24.54
N THR A 522 -7.13 33.30 23.40
CA THR A 522 -8.21 34.18 22.98
C THR A 522 -9.36 33.36 22.44
N TYR A 523 -10.58 33.66 22.91
CA TYR A 523 -11.80 33.11 22.32
C TYR A 523 -12.13 33.81 21.00
N TYR A 524 -12.30 33.03 19.94
CA TYR A 524 -12.71 33.45 18.61
C TYR A 524 -14.05 32.81 18.25
N ASP A 525 -15.03 33.64 17.92
CA ASP A 525 -16.37 33.19 17.49
C ASP A 525 -16.40 32.92 15.98
N ASN A 526 -17.01 31.83 15.52
CA ASN A 526 -16.97 31.42 14.10
C ASN A 526 -15.54 31.43 13.49
N PRO A 527 -14.55 30.76 14.13
CA PRO A 527 -13.15 30.91 13.76
C PRO A 527 -12.85 30.28 12.39
N VAL A 528 -11.99 30.96 11.63
CA VAL A 528 -11.38 30.47 10.39
C VAL A 528 -9.87 30.75 10.47
N LEU A 529 -9.07 29.69 10.46
CA LEU A 529 -7.62 29.81 10.38
C LEU A 529 -7.22 29.96 8.91
N MET A 530 -6.48 31.02 8.60
CA MET A 530 -6.04 31.34 7.25
C MET A 530 -4.54 31.60 7.23
N PHE A 531 -3.87 31.07 6.21
CA PHE A 531 -2.45 31.29 5.94
C PHE A 531 -2.33 32.20 4.72
N ALA A 532 -1.71 33.36 4.89
CA ALA A 532 -1.54 34.36 3.84
C ALA A 532 -0.24 35.13 4.05
N ASP A 533 0.47 35.45 2.96
CA ASP A 533 1.70 36.26 2.98
C ASP A 533 2.78 35.77 3.99
N GLY A 534 2.89 34.45 4.17
CA GLY A 534 3.82 33.83 5.12
C GLY A 534 3.46 34.04 6.59
N LYS A 535 2.20 34.36 6.90
CA LYS A 535 1.68 34.61 8.24
C LYS A 535 0.39 33.83 8.50
N LYS A 536 0.07 33.66 9.79
CA LYS A 536 -1.16 33.03 10.28
C LYS A 536 -2.15 34.12 10.68
N TYR A 537 -3.40 33.96 10.28
CA TYR A 537 -4.48 34.86 10.60
C TYR A 537 -5.70 34.10 11.10
N MET A 538 -6.38 34.66 12.10
CA MET A 538 -7.71 34.25 12.53
C MET A 538 -8.75 35.23 11.99
N ILE A 539 -9.66 34.73 11.16
CA ILE A 539 -10.88 35.44 10.77
C ILE A 539 -12.02 34.96 11.68
N HIS A 540 -12.75 35.87 12.30
CA HIS A 540 -13.78 35.51 13.30
C HIS A 540 -14.86 36.59 13.44
N GLY A 541 -15.99 36.22 14.05
CA GLY A 541 -17.10 37.09 14.40
C GLY A 541 -18.41 36.75 13.69
N ALA A 542 -19.54 37.04 14.36
CA ALA A 542 -20.89 36.96 13.80
C ALA A 542 -21.45 38.34 13.42
N GLY A 543 -21.17 39.40 14.18
CA GLY A 543 -21.63 40.75 13.86
C GLY A 543 -20.71 41.47 12.86
N ASP A 544 -19.58 41.95 13.36
CA ASP A 544 -18.44 42.35 12.55
C ASP A 544 -17.59 41.11 12.23
N ILE A 545 -17.12 40.98 10.99
CA ILE A 545 -16.07 40.00 10.65
C ILE A 545 -14.72 40.69 10.87
N MET A 546 -13.93 40.10 11.75
CA MET A 546 -12.66 40.62 12.24
C MET A 546 -11.49 39.74 11.77
N LEU A 547 -10.31 40.36 11.67
CA LEU A 547 -9.04 39.74 11.33
C LEU A 547 -8.03 39.96 12.46
N ARG A 548 -7.37 38.89 12.88
CA ARG A 548 -6.32 38.90 13.91
C ARG A 548 -5.09 38.16 13.41
N GLU A 549 -3.92 38.80 13.45
CA GLU A 549 -2.64 38.12 13.16
C GLU A 549 -2.27 37.20 14.34
N LEU A 550 -1.69 36.03 14.05
CA LEU A 550 -1.18 35.07 15.04
C LEU A 550 0.33 34.85 14.84
N ASN A 551 1.05 34.50 15.91
CA ASN A 551 2.44 34.04 15.81
C ASN A 551 2.51 32.53 15.50
N GLU A 552 3.71 31.95 15.54
CA GLU A 552 3.91 30.52 15.24
C GLU A 552 3.19 29.60 16.23
N ASP A 553 3.08 30.01 17.49
CA ASP A 553 2.41 29.28 18.58
C ASP A 553 0.91 29.62 18.69
N PHE A 554 0.32 30.19 17.62
CA PHE A 554 -1.08 30.63 17.53
C PHE A 554 -1.52 31.72 18.52
N GLU A 555 -0.59 32.43 19.17
CA GLU A 555 -0.91 33.54 20.07
C GLU A 555 -1.24 34.82 19.30
N ALA A 556 -2.15 35.63 19.86
CA ALA A 556 -2.73 36.78 19.20
C ALA A 556 -1.74 37.98 19.11
N VAL A 557 -1.36 38.40 17.90
CA VAL A 557 -0.43 39.52 17.64
C VAL A 557 -1.17 40.77 17.10
N GLY A 558 -0.72 41.97 17.49
CA GLY A 558 -1.17 43.23 16.87
C GLY A 558 -2.57 43.71 17.27
N SER A 559 -3.31 44.31 16.32
CA SER A 559 -4.72 44.75 16.45
C SER A 559 -5.69 43.65 16.03
N ASN A 560 -6.94 43.70 16.53
CA ASN A 560 -8.06 42.91 16.01
C ASN A 560 -8.87 43.85 15.11
N GLU A 561 -8.80 43.66 13.79
CA GLU A 561 -9.27 44.64 12.80
C GLU A 561 -10.60 44.23 12.19
N VAL A 562 -11.56 45.14 12.10
CA VAL A 562 -12.83 44.88 11.40
C VAL A 562 -12.60 44.99 9.89
N ILE A 563 -12.73 43.88 9.18
CA ILE A 563 -12.55 43.81 7.73
C ILE A 563 -13.88 43.86 6.97
N ILE A 564 -14.97 43.38 7.59
CA ILE A 564 -16.34 43.55 7.09
C ILE A 564 -17.22 43.95 8.28
N GLY A 565 -17.73 45.18 8.24
CA GLY A 565 -18.59 45.69 9.31
C GLY A 565 -19.98 45.06 9.31
N PHE A 566 -20.62 45.07 10.48
CA PHE A 566 -21.99 44.64 10.72
C PHE A 566 -22.96 45.22 9.70
N ARG A 567 -23.94 44.40 9.32
CA ARG A 567 -25.11 44.77 8.49
C ARG A 567 -26.35 44.77 9.39
N ASP A 568 -27.55 44.93 8.86
CA ASP A 568 -28.78 44.82 9.69
C ASP A 568 -29.09 43.35 10.13
N TYR A 569 -28.10 42.47 10.12
CA TYR A 569 -28.18 41.04 10.41
C TYR A 569 -26.79 40.48 10.83
N ASP A 570 -26.79 39.37 11.56
CA ASP A 570 -25.58 38.62 11.88
C ASP A 570 -25.16 37.70 10.72
N PHE A 571 -23.86 37.55 10.57
CA PHE A 571 -23.14 36.60 9.73
C PHE A 571 -22.96 35.26 10.45
N TYR A 572 -22.98 34.16 9.68
CA TYR A 572 -22.72 32.82 10.20
C TYR A 572 -22.11 31.94 9.12
N GLY A 573 -21.44 30.85 9.51
CA GLY A 573 -20.88 29.93 8.52
C GLY A 573 -19.72 30.52 7.70
N THR A 574 -19.01 31.51 8.25
CA THR A 574 -17.91 32.22 7.57
C THR A 574 -16.82 31.25 7.09
N ARG A 575 -16.32 31.45 5.86
CA ARG A 575 -15.15 30.78 5.27
C ARG A 575 -14.32 31.78 4.49
N ALA A 576 -13.03 31.49 4.34
CA ALA A 576 -12.11 32.35 3.62
C ALA A 576 -11.33 31.54 2.58
N TYR A 577 -11.05 32.17 1.44
CA TYR A 577 -10.39 31.57 0.29
C TYR A 577 -9.42 32.54 -0.36
N VAL A 578 -8.40 31.99 -1.02
CA VAL A 578 -7.59 32.72 -1.99
C VAL A 578 -7.81 32.10 -3.37
N PHE A 579 -8.43 32.85 -4.27
CA PHE A 579 -8.67 32.42 -5.65
C PHE A 579 -8.03 33.41 -6.62
N ASP A 580 -7.16 32.91 -7.49
CA ASP A 580 -6.45 33.70 -8.51
C ASP A 580 -5.76 34.97 -7.95
N GLY A 581 -5.23 34.88 -6.72
CA GLY A 581 -4.54 35.96 -6.02
C GLY A 581 -5.44 36.99 -5.33
N GLN A 582 -6.76 36.79 -5.32
CA GLN A 582 -7.72 37.62 -4.60
C GLN A 582 -8.30 36.90 -3.39
N TYR A 583 -8.70 37.67 -2.38
CA TYR A 583 -9.27 37.20 -1.13
C TYR A 583 -10.79 37.15 -1.22
N PHE A 584 -11.38 35.99 -0.89
CA PHE A 584 -12.82 35.80 -0.85
C PHE A 584 -13.26 35.37 0.55
N ILE A 585 -14.35 35.95 1.05
CA ILE A 585 -15.00 35.52 2.29
C ILE A 585 -16.45 35.18 1.97
N THR A 586 -16.90 33.97 2.30
CA THR A 586 -18.32 33.61 2.19
C THR A 586 -18.94 33.55 3.57
N SER A 587 -20.17 34.06 3.72
CA SER A 587 -20.91 33.96 4.97
C SER A 587 -22.42 33.99 4.72
N GLY A 588 -23.19 33.31 5.57
CA GLY A 588 -24.64 33.31 5.51
C GLY A 588 -25.24 34.53 6.23
N ASN A 589 -26.42 34.96 5.78
CA ASN A 589 -27.24 35.96 6.46
C ASN A 589 -28.28 35.27 7.35
N VAL A 590 -28.14 35.37 8.68
CA VAL A 590 -29.03 34.68 9.65
C VAL A 590 -30.51 35.07 9.46
N SER A 591 -30.80 36.27 8.95
CA SER A 591 -32.18 36.77 8.80
C SER A 591 -32.91 36.22 7.57
N THR A 592 -32.18 35.84 6.51
CA THR A 592 -32.77 35.47 5.21
C THR A 592 -32.38 34.06 4.75
N GLY A 593 -31.30 33.49 5.28
CA GLY A 593 -30.67 32.26 4.79
C GLY A 593 -29.84 32.46 3.52
N SER A 594 -29.87 33.65 2.91
CA SER A 594 -29.07 33.94 1.72
C SER A 594 -27.57 33.87 2.06
N GLN A 595 -26.80 33.35 1.11
CA GLN A 595 -25.36 33.16 1.21
C GLN A 595 -24.67 34.28 0.45
N ILE A 596 -23.78 34.99 1.14
CA ILE A 596 -23.10 36.20 0.66
C ILE A 596 -21.64 35.86 0.39
N VAL A 597 -21.08 36.46 -0.65
CA VAL A 597 -19.65 36.41 -0.95
C VAL A 597 -19.07 37.82 -0.97
N PHE A 598 -17.92 37.97 -0.34
CA PHE A 598 -17.13 39.17 -0.29
C PHE A 598 -15.83 38.94 -1.07
N ARG A 599 -15.32 39.96 -1.78
CA ARG A 599 -14.06 39.89 -2.53
C ARG A 599 -13.20 41.12 -2.28
N ALA A 600 -11.88 40.93 -2.11
CA ALA A 600 -10.89 42.00 -2.01
C ALA A 600 -9.56 41.62 -2.68
N ASP A 601 -8.78 42.62 -3.07
CA ASP A 601 -7.40 42.43 -3.57
C ASP A 601 -6.38 42.24 -2.43
N GLU A 602 -6.70 42.72 -1.23
CA GLU A 602 -5.87 42.64 -0.03
C GLU A 602 -6.69 42.01 1.11
N LEU A 603 -6.06 41.20 1.97
CA LEU A 603 -6.75 40.49 3.06
C LEU A 603 -7.47 41.43 4.02
N THR A 604 -6.91 42.63 4.25
CA THR A 604 -7.47 43.68 5.10
C THR A 604 -8.58 44.48 4.43
N GLY A 605 -8.91 44.18 3.16
CA GLY A 605 -9.94 44.84 2.39
C GLY A 605 -9.47 46.12 1.67
N PRO A 606 -10.40 46.97 1.21
CA PRO A 606 -11.85 46.88 1.42
C PRO A 606 -12.49 45.74 0.61
N TYR A 607 -13.52 45.11 1.19
CA TYR A 607 -14.29 44.05 0.53
C TYR A 607 -15.50 44.60 -0.23
N GLU A 608 -15.64 44.16 -1.48
CA GLU A 608 -16.87 44.25 -2.27
C GLU A 608 -17.81 43.09 -1.90
N GLU A 609 -19.12 43.22 -2.12
CA GLU A 609 -20.14 42.25 -1.69
C GLU A 609 -21.04 41.83 -2.87
N SER A 610 -21.38 40.54 -2.95
CA SER A 610 -22.36 39.98 -3.89
C SER A 610 -23.13 38.80 -3.26
N VAL A 611 -24.25 38.41 -3.86
CA VAL A 611 -25.04 37.25 -3.44
C VAL A 611 -24.51 36.00 -4.14
N LEU A 612 -24.06 35.02 -3.36
CA LEU A 612 -23.59 33.72 -3.85
C LEU A 612 -24.76 32.79 -4.19
N LEU A 613 -25.75 32.72 -3.29
CA LEU A 613 -26.94 31.89 -3.41
C LEU A 613 -28.07 32.46 -2.54
N ASP A 614 -29.28 32.57 -3.10
CA ASP A 614 -30.46 33.02 -2.35
C ASP A 614 -31.44 31.86 -2.16
N HIS A 615 -31.30 31.12 -1.05
CA HIS A 615 -32.14 29.95 -0.76
C HIS A 615 -32.29 29.70 0.74
N ALA A 616 -33.50 29.90 1.28
CA ALA A 616 -33.77 29.90 2.73
C ALA A 616 -33.46 28.58 3.47
N LEU A 617 -33.42 27.44 2.76
CA LEU A 617 -33.10 26.13 3.35
C LEU A 617 -31.62 25.76 3.25
N ILE A 618 -30.76 26.63 2.73
CA ILE A 618 -29.32 26.37 2.66
C ILE A 618 -28.64 27.09 3.83
N ASN A 619 -28.05 26.31 4.73
CA ASN A 619 -27.41 26.86 5.92
C ASN A 619 -25.99 27.33 5.65
N SER A 620 -25.22 26.65 4.80
CA SER A 620 -23.85 27.05 4.50
C SER A 620 -23.38 26.56 3.13
N VAL A 621 -22.36 27.22 2.59
CA VAL A 621 -21.75 26.91 1.29
C VAL A 621 -20.23 26.85 1.44
N ALA A 622 -19.64 25.73 1.03
CA ALA A 622 -18.21 25.59 0.85
C ALA A 622 -17.87 25.52 -0.64
N ILE A 623 -16.82 26.20 -1.08
CA ILE A 623 -16.37 26.24 -2.48
C ILE A 623 -15.12 25.38 -2.63
N VAL A 624 -15.09 24.55 -3.68
CA VAL A 624 -13.94 23.70 -4.01
C VAL A 624 -13.69 23.67 -5.52
N LYS A 625 -12.42 23.61 -5.90
CA LYS A 625 -11.99 23.43 -7.29
C LYS A 625 -11.46 22.01 -7.45
N THR A 626 -11.95 21.31 -8.45
CA THR A 626 -11.45 19.96 -8.80
C THR A 626 -10.06 20.01 -9.42
N GLN A 627 -9.39 18.86 -9.47
CA GLN A 627 -8.08 18.68 -10.13
C GLN A 627 -8.12 19.11 -11.61
N THR A 628 -9.27 18.98 -12.29
CA THR A 628 -9.44 19.41 -13.69
C THR A 628 -9.82 20.87 -13.85
N GLY A 629 -9.95 21.61 -12.74
CA GLY A 629 -10.28 23.03 -12.71
C GLY A 629 -11.78 23.35 -12.74
N GLN A 630 -12.67 22.36 -12.67
CA GLN A 630 -14.11 22.61 -12.47
C GLN A 630 -14.38 23.12 -11.05
N TRP A 631 -15.26 24.10 -10.93
CA TRP A 631 -15.68 24.67 -9.66
C TRP A 631 -17.01 24.07 -9.19
N TRP A 632 -17.04 23.71 -7.91
CA TRP A 632 -18.19 23.11 -7.25
C TRP A 632 -18.42 23.76 -5.89
N SER A 633 -19.65 23.62 -5.41
CA SER A 633 -20.07 24.06 -4.10
C SER A 633 -20.75 22.92 -3.35
N LEU A 634 -20.27 22.66 -2.13
CA LEU A 634 -20.92 21.78 -1.18
C LEU A 634 -21.87 22.62 -0.31
N LEU A 635 -23.16 22.35 -0.43
CA LEU A 635 -24.22 23.05 0.28
C LEU A 635 -24.70 22.22 1.46
N SER A 636 -25.00 22.88 2.58
CA SER A 636 -25.66 22.25 3.72
C SER A 636 -27.18 22.45 3.62
N TYR A 637 -27.90 21.46 3.09
CA TYR A 637 -29.36 21.55 2.91
C TYR A 637 -30.10 21.16 4.20
N ASN A 638 -30.78 22.13 4.81
CA ASN A 638 -31.51 21.90 6.06
C ASN A 638 -32.82 21.14 5.82
N HIS A 639 -32.92 19.96 6.42
CA HIS A 639 -34.10 19.10 6.39
C HIS A 639 -34.56 18.71 7.81
N GLU A 640 -34.33 19.61 8.78
CA GLU A 640 -34.86 19.56 10.15
C GLU A 640 -34.60 18.21 10.84
N GLU A 641 -35.64 17.37 11.01
CA GLU A 641 -35.58 16.09 11.73
C GLU A 641 -34.61 15.08 11.09
N LEU A 642 -34.34 15.22 9.79
CA LEU A 642 -33.35 14.41 9.05
C LEU A 642 -31.97 15.06 9.00
N GLY A 643 -31.87 16.31 9.43
CA GLY A 643 -30.63 17.04 9.57
C GLY A 643 -30.20 17.85 8.37
N GLN A 644 -28.92 18.22 8.38
CA GLN A 644 -28.30 19.01 7.34
C GLN A 644 -27.58 18.11 6.34
N LEU A 645 -28.13 18.02 5.13
CA LEU A 645 -27.75 17.05 4.10
C LEU A 645 -26.74 17.69 3.13
N PRO A 646 -25.48 17.22 3.09
CA PRO A 646 -24.49 17.71 2.14
C PRO A 646 -24.96 17.51 0.70
N SER A 647 -25.06 18.58 -0.06
CA SER A 647 -25.59 18.57 -1.43
C SER A 647 -24.65 19.31 -2.36
N LEU A 648 -24.24 18.68 -3.46
CA LEU A 648 -23.17 19.15 -4.32
C LEU A 648 -23.72 19.81 -5.59
N TYR A 649 -23.30 21.04 -5.87
CA TYR A 649 -23.76 21.84 -7.00
C TYR A 649 -22.60 22.45 -7.78
N ARG A 650 -22.77 22.59 -9.10
CA ARG A 650 -21.80 23.29 -9.93
C ARG A 650 -21.77 24.77 -9.57
N LEU A 651 -20.58 25.33 -9.46
CA LEU A 651 -20.35 26.76 -9.25
C LEU A 651 -19.92 27.40 -10.57
N GLU A 652 -20.53 28.53 -10.89
CA GLU A 652 -20.25 29.32 -12.10
C GLU A 652 -19.60 30.64 -11.71
N TRP A 653 -18.70 31.14 -12.57
CA TRP A 653 -18.06 32.44 -12.41
C TRP A 653 -18.57 33.42 -13.45
N ASP A 654 -19.01 34.61 -13.02
CA ASP A 654 -19.41 35.72 -13.88
C ASP A 654 -18.71 37.00 -13.43
N ASP A 655 -17.96 37.65 -14.32
CA ASP A 655 -17.17 38.86 -14.05
C ASP A 655 -16.33 38.80 -12.75
N GLY A 656 -15.70 37.64 -12.50
CA GLY A 656 -14.87 37.40 -11.31
C GLY A 656 -15.65 37.19 -10.02
N TRP A 657 -16.96 36.93 -10.09
CA TRP A 657 -17.81 36.58 -8.96
C TRP A 657 -18.31 35.14 -9.04
N PRO A 658 -18.22 34.34 -7.96
CA PRO A 658 -18.81 33.03 -7.90
C PRO A 658 -20.33 33.12 -7.70
N SER A 659 -21.08 32.21 -8.34
CA SER A 659 -22.52 32.06 -8.16
C SER A 659 -22.93 30.59 -8.22
N VAL A 660 -23.90 30.20 -7.40
CA VAL A 660 -24.49 28.85 -7.43
C VAL A 660 -25.89 28.93 -8.00
N ARG A 661 -26.18 28.09 -9.00
CA ARG A 661 -27.52 27.99 -9.59
C ARG A 661 -28.12 26.62 -9.31
N ILE A 662 -29.19 26.59 -8.52
CA ILE A 662 -30.00 25.41 -8.32
C ILE A 662 -30.96 25.30 -9.51
N VAL A 663 -30.66 24.38 -10.44
CA VAL A 663 -31.33 24.30 -11.75
C VAL A 663 -32.68 23.54 -11.69
N SER A 664 -32.93 22.77 -10.63
CA SER A 664 -34.15 21.94 -10.41
C SER A 664 -34.34 21.56 -8.93
N ASP A 665 -35.10 20.51 -8.63
CA ASP A 665 -35.22 19.88 -7.29
C ASP A 665 -33.84 19.69 -6.63
N ILE A 666 -33.73 20.08 -5.35
CA ILE A 666 -32.49 20.06 -4.58
C ILE A 666 -31.93 18.63 -4.45
N MET A 667 -32.81 17.62 -4.47
CA MET A 667 -32.46 16.20 -4.37
C MET A 667 -32.43 15.48 -5.74
N GLY A 668 -32.16 16.22 -6.81
CA GLY A 668 -32.16 15.74 -8.18
C GLY A 668 -30.91 14.97 -8.60
N ASN A 669 -30.98 14.37 -9.80
CA ASN A 669 -29.86 13.69 -10.44
C ASN A 669 -28.95 14.69 -11.19
N MET A 670 -27.63 14.56 -11.05
CA MET A 670 -26.62 15.46 -11.60
C MET A 670 -25.46 14.69 -12.23
N GLN A 671 -24.72 15.33 -13.15
CA GLN A 671 -23.47 14.78 -13.67
C GLN A 671 -22.39 14.82 -12.59
N LYS A 672 -21.59 13.78 -12.45
CA LYS A 672 -20.47 13.77 -11.48
C LYS A 672 -19.44 14.87 -11.81
N PRO A 673 -18.74 15.39 -10.79
CA PRO A 673 -17.57 16.24 -11.01
C PRO A 673 -16.54 15.56 -11.91
N ASN A 674 -15.97 16.31 -12.86
CA ASN A 674 -14.83 15.81 -13.61
C ASN A 674 -13.57 15.96 -12.74
N VAL A 675 -13.09 14.86 -12.19
CA VAL A 675 -11.84 14.80 -11.42
C VAL A 675 -10.69 14.18 -12.22
N GLY A 676 -10.90 13.95 -13.52
CA GLY A 676 -9.91 13.36 -14.43
C GLY A 676 -9.99 11.83 -14.51
N MET A 677 -10.61 11.17 -13.51
CA MET A 677 -10.70 9.73 -13.38
C MET A 677 -12.08 9.29 -12.88
N SER A 678 -12.38 7.99 -12.96
CA SER A 678 -13.59 7.38 -12.42
C SER A 678 -13.26 6.45 -11.25
N PHE A 679 -14.16 6.34 -10.28
CA PHE A 679 -14.02 5.49 -9.11
C PHE A 679 -15.27 4.64 -8.91
N PHE A 680 -15.11 3.45 -8.34
CA PHE A 680 -16.23 2.60 -7.95
C PHE A 680 -17.07 3.28 -6.85
N PRO A 681 -18.40 3.04 -6.83
CA PRO A 681 -19.25 3.54 -5.77
C PRO A 681 -18.85 3.01 -4.39
N THR A 682 -18.65 3.93 -3.45
CA THR A 682 -18.32 3.60 -2.06
C THR A 682 -19.44 4.05 -1.12
N ALA A 683 -19.69 3.27 -0.08
CA ALA A 683 -20.71 3.56 0.94
C ALA A 683 -20.04 3.97 2.26
N LEU A 684 -20.71 4.86 3.00
CA LEU A 684 -20.37 5.09 4.41
C LEU A 684 -20.65 3.83 5.24
N SER A 685 -19.75 3.52 6.17
CA SER A 685 -19.95 2.44 7.14
C SER A 685 -21.17 2.71 8.01
N THR A 686 -22.11 1.76 8.02
CA THR A 686 -23.35 1.85 8.80
C THR A 686 -23.51 0.74 9.83
N ASN A 687 -22.80 -0.37 9.68
CA ASN A 687 -22.85 -1.54 10.54
C ASN A 687 -21.56 -1.65 11.38
N ASP A 688 -21.65 -2.29 12.54
CA ASP A 688 -20.50 -2.56 13.41
C ASP A 688 -20.71 -3.87 14.19
N ASN A 689 -19.69 -4.72 14.22
CA ASN A 689 -19.67 -5.97 14.98
C ASN A 689 -18.74 -5.91 16.19
N PHE A 690 -18.15 -4.73 16.48
CA PHE A 690 -17.31 -4.51 17.66
C PHE A 690 -16.12 -5.47 17.78
N ARG A 691 -15.70 -6.06 16.64
CA ARG A 691 -14.54 -6.95 16.55
C ARG A 691 -13.23 -6.18 16.40
N TYR A 692 -13.28 -4.92 15.96
CA TYR A 692 -12.10 -4.08 15.95
C TYR A 692 -11.83 -3.48 17.34
N TYR A 693 -10.57 -3.22 17.66
CA TYR A 693 -10.17 -2.71 18.99
C TYR A 693 -10.53 -1.24 19.23
N GLN A 694 -10.97 -0.53 18.19
CA GLN A 694 -11.52 0.82 18.24
C GLN A 694 -12.95 0.80 17.73
N LEU A 695 -13.80 1.65 18.30
CA LEU A 695 -15.11 1.92 17.74
C LEU A 695 -14.98 2.48 16.32
N GLY A 696 -15.84 2.04 15.41
CA GLY A 696 -15.89 2.59 14.06
C GLY A 696 -16.14 4.11 14.06
N ALA A 697 -15.59 4.81 13.05
CA ALA A 697 -15.63 6.28 12.96
C ALA A 697 -17.05 6.85 12.83
N GLN A 698 -18.05 6.02 12.50
CA GLN A 698 -19.47 6.36 12.49
C GLN A 698 -20.04 6.69 13.88
N TRP A 699 -19.38 6.23 14.94
CA TRP A 699 -19.85 6.37 16.31
C TRP A 699 -19.37 7.65 16.99
N ASN A 700 -20.28 8.30 17.71
CA ASN A 700 -19.95 9.42 18.59
C ASN A 700 -20.70 9.31 19.92
N TRP A 701 -20.09 9.74 21.02
CA TRP A 701 -20.73 9.75 22.33
C TRP A 701 -21.61 11.00 22.51
N TYR A 702 -22.80 10.85 23.07
CA TYR A 702 -23.66 11.96 23.45
C TYR A 702 -23.32 12.47 24.85
N ASN A 703 -23.06 13.77 24.98
CA ASN A 703 -22.64 14.41 26.22
C ASN A 703 -21.40 13.75 26.88
N ASN A 704 -21.57 13.18 28.08
CA ASN A 704 -20.47 12.74 28.93
C ASN A 704 -20.08 11.28 28.63
N VAL A 705 -18.78 11.05 28.44
CA VAL A 705 -18.20 9.71 28.40
C VAL A 705 -17.35 9.48 29.65
N ASN A 706 -17.46 8.28 30.20
CA ASN A 706 -16.57 7.74 31.21
C ASN A 706 -15.97 6.45 30.68
N HIS A 707 -14.69 6.49 30.30
CA HIS A 707 -13.99 5.38 29.66
C HIS A 707 -13.84 4.14 30.55
N SER A 708 -14.00 4.28 31.87
CA SER A 708 -14.03 3.12 32.78
C SER A 708 -15.35 2.33 32.72
N ASN A 709 -16.40 2.87 32.09
CA ASN A 709 -17.74 2.27 32.05
C ASN A 709 -18.09 1.70 30.66
N TRP A 710 -17.14 1.53 29.75
CA TRP A 710 -17.34 0.79 28.50
C TRP A 710 -16.06 0.06 28.10
N SER A 711 -16.16 -1.01 27.31
CA SER A 711 -14.99 -1.75 26.86
C SER A 711 -15.23 -2.56 25.58
N LEU A 712 -14.21 -2.66 24.74
CA LEU A 712 -14.09 -3.65 23.65
C LEU A 712 -13.12 -4.80 24.01
N PHE A 713 -12.50 -4.75 25.18
CA PHE A 713 -11.45 -5.69 25.61
C PHE A 713 -11.91 -6.64 26.71
N GLU A 714 -12.89 -6.25 27.53
CA GLU A 714 -13.46 -7.13 28.57
C GLU A 714 -14.09 -8.39 27.97
N ARG A 715 -14.71 -8.24 26.80
CA ARG A 715 -15.27 -9.34 26.00
C ARG A 715 -15.04 -9.00 24.51
N PRO A 716 -13.88 -9.35 23.93
CA PRO A 716 -13.56 -8.99 22.55
C PRO A 716 -14.61 -9.49 21.55
N GLY A 717 -14.99 -8.65 20.59
CA GLY A 717 -16.12 -8.88 19.70
C GLY A 717 -17.47 -8.40 20.25
N TYR A 718 -17.48 -7.72 21.40
CA TYR A 718 -18.66 -7.11 21.99
C TYR A 718 -18.31 -5.70 22.48
N LEU A 719 -19.26 -4.77 22.33
CA LEU A 719 -19.25 -3.52 23.08
C LEU A 719 -19.92 -3.75 24.44
N ARG A 720 -19.14 -3.73 25.52
CA ARG A 720 -19.68 -3.71 26.88
C ARG A 720 -19.97 -2.29 27.34
N ILE A 721 -21.14 -2.07 27.94
CA ILE A 721 -21.49 -0.80 28.58
C ILE A 721 -21.96 -1.08 30.02
N HIS A 722 -21.18 -0.61 31.00
CA HIS A 722 -21.53 -0.64 32.41
C HIS A 722 -22.45 0.53 32.75
N THR A 723 -23.33 0.37 33.74
CA THR A 723 -24.08 1.50 34.29
C THR A 723 -23.10 2.50 34.92
N GLY A 724 -23.02 3.71 34.35
CA GLY A 724 -22.06 4.71 34.82
C GLY A 724 -22.56 5.64 35.91
N ASN A 725 -23.88 5.85 35.97
CA ASN A 725 -24.51 6.75 36.93
C ASN A 725 -25.98 6.38 37.19
N VAL A 726 -26.49 6.79 38.36
CA VAL A 726 -27.92 6.67 38.72
C VAL A 726 -28.71 7.89 38.22
N VAL A 727 -29.56 7.68 37.21
CA VAL A 727 -30.37 8.73 36.57
C VAL A 727 -31.79 8.25 36.23
N ASP A 728 -32.70 9.20 35.97
CA ASP A 728 -34.10 8.93 35.64
C ASP A 728 -34.41 9.03 34.14
N ASN A 729 -33.45 9.50 33.33
CA ASN A 729 -33.62 9.69 31.90
C ASN A 729 -32.30 9.58 31.12
N ILE A 730 -32.40 9.19 29.86
CA ILE A 730 -31.27 8.99 28.94
C ILE A 730 -30.44 10.27 28.70
N GLY A 731 -31.05 11.46 28.80
CA GLY A 731 -30.37 12.73 28.57
C GLY A 731 -29.24 13.03 29.57
N ASN A 732 -29.32 12.42 30.76
CA ASN A 732 -28.33 12.53 31.83
C ASN A 732 -27.45 11.28 31.97
N ALA A 733 -27.68 10.23 31.19
CA ALA A 733 -26.91 8.99 31.25
C ALA A 733 -25.49 9.20 30.69
N GLU A 734 -24.51 8.59 31.33
CA GLU A 734 -23.15 8.48 30.76
C GLU A 734 -23.12 7.40 29.65
N ASN A 735 -22.14 7.50 28.76
CA ASN A 735 -21.83 6.47 27.75
C ASN A 735 -23.02 6.13 26.82
N VAL A 736 -23.76 7.15 26.39
CA VAL A 736 -24.76 7.01 25.34
C VAL A 736 -24.05 7.07 23.98
N LEU A 737 -23.90 5.92 23.33
CA LEU A 737 -23.21 5.80 22.04
C LEU A 737 -24.19 6.07 20.90
N THR A 738 -23.84 6.97 19.98
CA THR A 738 -24.76 7.43 18.92
C THR A 738 -24.20 7.29 17.51
N GLN A 739 -25.09 7.06 16.56
CA GLN A 739 -24.82 7.08 15.13
C GLN A 739 -25.91 7.87 14.39
N ARG A 740 -25.52 8.51 13.29
CA ARG A 740 -26.45 9.27 12.43
C ARG A 740 -27.46 8.33 11.76
N VAL A 741 -28.71 8.79 11.61
CA VAL A 741 -29.69 8.11 10.76
C VAL A 741 -29.35 8.40 9.29
N LEU A 742 -28.79 7.40 8.60
CA LEU A 742 -28.41 7.51 7.20
C LEU A 742 -29.47 6.95 6.27
N GLY A 743 -29.54 7.56 5.08
CA GLY A 743 -30.34 7.10 3.97
C GLY A 743 -29.64 6.10 3.09
N PHE A 744 -30.42 5.17 2.56
CA PHE A 744 -29.95 4.12 1.67
C PHE A 744 -30.52 4.29 0.26
N LYS A 745 -29.76 3.82 -0.73
CA LYS A 745 -30.18 3.83 -2.13
C LYS A 745 -31.40 2.93 -2.30
N ASP A 746 -32.43 3.43 -2.98
CA ASP A 746 -33.68 2.71 -3.28
C ASP A 746 -34.50 2.21 -2.06
N ASN A 747 -34.20 2.69 -0.85
CA ASN A 747 -34.91 2.33 0.39
C ASN A 747 -35.24 3.59 1.21
N ASP A 748 -36.54 3.85 1.44
CA ASP A 748 -37.03 5.00 2.22
C ASP A 748 -36.87 4.82 3.75
N LYS A 749 -36.59 3.58 4.18
CA LYS A 749 -36.43 3.23 5.58
C LYS A 749 -34.96 3.13 5.98
N SER A 750 -34.68 3.53 7.20
CA SER A 750 -33.41 3.30 7.87
C SER A 750 -33.64 2.38 9.07
N TYR A 751 -32.92 1.28 9.11
CA TYR A 751 -33.01 0.31 10.19
C TYR A 751 -31.88 0.55 11.18
N ALA A 752 -32.13 0.24 12.44
CA ALA A 752 -31.11 0.05 13.46
C ALA A 752 -31.54 -1.15 14.27
N THR A 753 -30.70 -2.18 14.31
CA THR A 753 -30.93 -3.41 15.08
C THR A 753 -29.69 -3.68 15.91
N ILE A 754 -29.86 -3.97 17.19
CA ILE A 754 -28.81 -4.48 18.07
C ILE A 754 -29.16 -5.87 18.56
N ARG A 755 -28.14 -6.71 18.76
CA ARG A 755 -28.22 -7.92 19.58
C ARG A 755 -27.54 -7.63 20.92
N MET A 756 -28.30 -7.72 22.01
CA MET A 756 -27.87 -7.34 23.35
C MET A 756 -27.97 -8.52 24.32
N ASP A 757 -26.90 -8.80 25.06
CA ASP A 757 -26.87 -9.71 26.21
C ASP A 757 -27.28 -8.93 27.47
N ILE A 758 -28.36 -9.36 28.11
CA ILE A 758 -28.97 -8.70 29.29
C ILE A 758 -28.73 -9.48 30.59
N SER A 759 -27.91 -10.52 30.55
CA SER A 759 -27.75 -11.47 31.66
C SER A 759 -27.20 -10.87 32.95
N GLU A 760 -26.49 -9.75 32.85
CA GLU A 760 -25.73 -9.12 33.93
C GLU A 760 -26.31 -7.74 34.30
N MET A 761 -27.55 -7.47 33.89
CA MET A 761 -28.32 -6.31 34.36
C MET A 761 -28.77 -6.52 35.81
N LEU A 762 -28.74 -5.44 36.61
CA LEU A 762 -29.17 -5.40 38.01
C LEU A 762 -30.49 -4.68 38.20
N GLU A 763 -31.09 -4.83 39.38
CA GLU A 763 -32.35 -4.16 39.74
C GLU A 763 -32.27 -2.64 39.52
N GLY A 764 -33.20 -2.12 38.71
CA GLY A 764 -33.24 -0.71 38.34
C GLY A 764 -32.40 -0.34 37.10
N ASP A 765 -31.67 -1.27 36.49
CA ASP A 765 -30.97 -1.01 35.24
C ASP A 765 -31.94 -0.82 34.07
N VAL A 766 -31.56 0.05 33.15
CA VAL A 766 -32.29 0.36 31.92
C VAL A 766 -31.31 0.44 30.76
N ALA A 767 -31.46 -0.47 29.80
CA ALA A 767 -30.59 -0.55 28.63
C ALA A 767 -31.41 -0.73 27.34
N GLY A 768 -30.92 -0.22 26.21
CA GLY A 768 -31.60 -0.44 24.94
C GLY A 768 -31.14 0.43 23.78
N LEU A 769 -32.06 0.59 22.82
CA LEU A 769 -31.86 1.31 21.57
C LEU A 769 -32.87 2.47 21.47
N SER A 770 -32.36 3.65 21.17
CA SER A 770 -33.09 4.92 21.16
C SER A 770 -33.02 5.62 19.81
N ILE A 771 -34.06 6.38 19.48
CA ILE A 771 -33.99 7.49 18.53
C ILE A 771 -33.84 8.78 19.33
N LEU A 772 -32.60 9.27 19.42
CA LEU A 772 -32.19 10.35 20.29
C LEU A 772 -32.35 11.71 19.61
N GLN A 773 -33.19 12.55 20.21
CA GLN A 773 -33.38 13.97 19.97
C GLN A 773 -34.23 14.53 21.14
N ASN A 774 -34.68 15.78 21.11
CA ASN A 774 -35.71 16.32 21.99
C ASN A 774 -36.99 16.66 21.17
N PRO A 775 -38.09 15.91 21.34
CA PRO A 775 -38.25 14.72 22.19
C PRO A 775 -37.47 13.49 21.69
N TYR A 776 -37.22 12.51 22.58
CA TYR A 776 -36.67 11.19 22.24
C TYR A 776 -37.69 10.06 22.48
N ALA A 777 -37.42 8.89 21.92
CA ALA A 777 -38.09 7.64 22.26
C ALA A 777 -37.14 6.45 22.17
N PHE A 778 -37.40 5.39 22.93
CA PHE A 778 -36.56 4.19 22.90
C PHE A 778 -37.33 2.91 23.19
N ILE A 779 -36.75 1.79 22.77
CA ILE A 779 -37.13 0.44 23.18
C ILE A 779 -35.96 -0.20 23.92
N GLY A 780 -36.24 -0.91 25.01
CA GLY A 780 -35.18 -1.44 25.86
C GLY A 780 -35.68 -2.47 26.87
N VAL A 781 -34.80 -2.83 27.79
CA VAL A 781 -35.09 -3.70 28.92
C VAL A 781 -34.88 -2.91 30.21
N MET A 782 -35.79 -3.08 31.16
CA MET A 782 -35.67 -2.60 32.53
C MET A 782 -35.78 -3.77 33.49
N VAL A 783 -34.91 -3.84 34.50
CA VAL A 783 -35.02 -4.84 35.57
C VAL A 783 -35.85 -4.26 36.70
N GLU A 784 -36.97 -4.90 37.02
CA GLU A 784 -37.88 -4.48 38.10
C GLU A 784 -38.37 -5.68 38.92
N ASN A 785 -38.07 -5.69 40.22
CA ASN A 785 -38.21 -6.82 41.13
C ASN A 785 -37.35 -8.03 40.72
N ASP A 786 -36.10 -7.77 40.29
CA ASP A 786 -35.15 -8.76 39.78
C ASP A 786 -35.63 -9.50 38.51
N GLU A 787 -36.64 -8.95 37.81
CA GLU A 787 -37.20 -9.48 36.58
C GLU A 787 -36.94 -8.51 35.41
N PRO A 788 -36.20 -8.90 34.36
CA PRO A 788 -36.01 -8.08 33.16
C PRO A 788 -37.30 -8.04 32.33
N LYS A 789 -37.76 -6.83 32.02
CA LYS A 789 -39.01 -6.56 31.27
C LYS A 789 -38.74 -5.68 30.07
N ILE A 790 -39.36 -5.99 28.94
CA ILE A 790 -39.32 -5.09 27.78
C ILE A 790 -40.05 -3.78 28.11
N ILE A 791 -39.48 -2.66 27.70
CA ILE A 791 -40.07 -1.33 27.87
C ILE A 791 -40.02 -0.51 26.59
N TYR A 792 -40.97 0.41 26.47
CA TYR A 792 -41.02 1.44 25.44
C TYR A 792 -41.16 2.79 26.14
N ASN A 793 -40.24 3.71 25.86
CA ASN A 793 -40.27 5.06 26.39
C ASN A 793 -40.63 6.04 25.27
N ASN A 794 -41.64 6.88 25.50
CA ASN A 794 -41.97 8.02 24.68
C ASN A 794 -41.80 9.30 25.51
N ASN A 795 -40.66 9.97 25.33
CA ASN A 795 -40.31 11.22 25.98
C ASN A 795 -40.57 11.24 27.50
N GLY A 796 -40.09 10.20 28.20
CA GLY A 796 -40.24 10.00 29.65
C GLY A 796 -41.47 9.21 30.08
N THR A 797 -42.43 8.96 29.19
CA THR A 797 -43.59 8.08 29.48
C THR A 797 -43.21 6.64 29.15
N ILE A 798 -43.23 5.75 30.15
CA ILE A 798 -42.80 4.35 30.00
C ILE A 798 -44.01 3.40 29.95
N ASP A 799 -44.08 2.61 28.90
CA ASP A 799 -44.94 1.42 28.80
C ASP A 799 -44.10 0.17 29.12
N ILE A 800 -44.59 -0.66 30.04
CA ILE A 800 -43.92 -1.90 30.48
C ILE A 800 -44.63 -3.11 29.88
N GLY A 801 -43.86 -4.00 29.25
CA GLY A 801 -44.32 -5.19 28.57
C GLY A 801 -44.09 -6.48 29.36
N SER A 802 -43.80 -7.55 28.62
CA SER A 802 -43.60 -8.89 29.17
C SER A 802 -42.21 -9.05 29.80
N GLU A 803 -42.10 -9.99 30.74
CA GLU A 803 -40.81 -10.51 31.22
C GLU A 803 -40.05 -11.17 30.07
N ILE A 804 -38.72 -11.03 30.06
CA ILE A 804 -37.80 -11.63 29.10
C ILE A 804 -37.01 -12.73 29.80
N SER A 805 -37.12 -13.98 29.31
CA SER A 805 -36.48 -15.13 29.94
C SER A 805 -35.13 -15.51 29.31
N GLU A 806 -34.85 -14.94 28.15
CA GLU A 806 -33.69 -15.17 27.32
C GLU A 806 -32.55 -14.23 27.71
N ALA A 807 -31.31 -14.75 27.64
CA ALA A 807 -30.11 -13.95 27.84
C ALA A 807 -29.91 -12.90 26.74
N TYR A 808 -30.33 -13.21 25.51
CA TYR A 808 -30.17 -12.35 24.35
C TYR A 808 -31.52 -11.78 23.90
N ILE A 809 -31.53 -10.50 23.58
CA ILE A 809 -32.66 -9.81 22.96
C ILE A 809 -32.18 -9.01 21.75
N TYR A 810 -33.03 -8.95 20.72
CA TYR A 810 -32.81 -8.12 19.55
C TYR A 810 -33.74 -6.92 19.63
N LEU A 811 -33.19 -5.72 19.54
CA LEU A 811 -33.96 -4.47 19.59
C LEU A 811 -33.81 -3.74 18.27
N ARG A 812 -34.93 -3.32 17.68
CA ARG A 812 -34.97 -2.71 16.35
C ARG A 812 -35.79 -1.43 16.32
N ILE A 813 -35.21 -0.40 15.70
CA ILE A 813 -35.90 0.83 15.30
C ILE A 813 -35.91 0.91 13.78
N ILE A 814 -37.08 1.23 13.21
CA ILE A 814 -37.23 1.52 11.78
C ILE A 814 -37.68 2.96 11.63
N VAL A 815 -36.83 3.81 11.05
CA VAL A 815 -37.17 5.20 10.70
C VAL A 815 -37.67 5.24 9.27
N ASN A 816 -38.93 5.63 9.05
CA ASN A 816 -39.42 6.01 7.74
C ASN A 816 -39.17 7.51 7.54
N ARG A 817 -38.29 7.84 6.58
CA ARG A 817 -37.81 9.21 6.36
C ARG A 817 -38.83 10.07 5.61
N ASP A 818 -39.68 9.46 4.78
CA ASP A 818 -40.70 10.16 4.00
C ASP A 818 -41.82 10.71 4.90
N VAL A 819 -42.24 9.94 5.91
CA VAL A 819 -43.27 10.38 6.87
C VAL A 819 -42.70 10.85 8.21
N LYS A 820 -41.37 10.84 8.37
CA LYS A 820 -40.63 11.27 9.57
C LYS A 820 -41.13 10.59 10.85
N LYS A 821 -41.24 9.25 10.83
CA LYS A 821 -41.68 8.44 11.98
C LYS A 821 -40.73 7.30 12.28
N ALA A 822 -40.62 6.94 13.56
CA ALA A 822 -39.89 5.76 14.04
C ALA A 822 -40.86 4.72 14.62
N ALA A 823 -40.68 3.46 14.24
CA ALA A 823 -41.39 2.31 14.78
C ALA A 823 -40.42 1.37 15.50
N PHE A 824 -40.88 0.70 16.56
CA PHE A 824 -40.04 -0.03 17.52
C PHE A 824 -40.45 -1.49 17.61
N TYR A 825 -39.47 -2.37 17.60
CA TYR A 825 -39.66 -3.82 17.58
C TYR A 825 -38.62 -4.51 18.46
N TYR A 826 -38.99 -5.66 19.01
CA TYR A 826 -38.04 -6.58 19.63
C TYR A 826 -38.22 -8.00 19.10
N SER A 827 -37.17 -8.82 19.20
CA SER A 827 -37.20 -10.25 18.89
C SER A 827 -36.38 -11.03 19.92
N LEU A 828 -36.68 -12.32 20.08
CA LEU A 828 -35.95 -13.25 20.95
C LEU A 828 -35.17 -14.30 20.15
N ASP A 829 -35.38 -14.36 18.83
CA ASP A 829 -34.81 -15.37 17.93
C ASP A 829 -34.15 -14.79 16.67
N ASN A 830 -34.18 -13.46 16.50
CA ASN A 830 -33.75 -12.73 15.30
C ASN A 830 -34.57 -13.03 14.03
N GLU A 831 -35.65 -13.81 14.13
CA GLU A 831 -36.50 -14.18 13.00
C GLU A 831 -37.84 -13.44 13.10
N ASP A 832 -38.52 -13.52 14.25
CA ASP A 832 -39.83 -12.95 14.48
C ASP A 832 -39.73 -11.64 15.29
N TYR A 833 -39.92 -10.50 14.61
CA TYR A 833 -39.91 -9.16 15.23
C TYR A 833 -41.32 -8.69 15.63
N MET A 834 -41.52 -8.47 16.94
CA MET A 834 -42.77 -8.04 17.55
C MET A 834 -42.78 -6.51 17.75
N PRO A 835 -43.81 -5.77 17.26
CA PRO A 835 -43.92 -4.34 17.53
C PRO A 835 -44.24 -4.08 19.00
N PHE A 836 -43.63 -3.05 19.58
CA PHE A 836 -43.90 -2.62 20.96
C PHE A 836 -43.87 -1.10 21.09
N GLY A 837 -44.94 -0.52 21.66
CA GLY A 837 -45.15 0.94 21.70
C GLY A 837 -45.99 1.48 20.55
N ILE A 838 -45.89 2.80 20.31
CA ILE A 838 -46.57 3.50 19.23
C ILE A 838 -45.55 4.09 18.24
N ASP A 839 -45.99 4.38 17.01
CA ASP A 839 -45.17 5.14 16.06
C ASP A 839 -44.83 6.51 16.67
N PHE A 840 -43.54 6.80 16.76
CA PHE A 840 -43.01 8.05 17.29
C PHE A 840 -42.82 9.07 16.16
N GLU A 841 -43.31 10.29 16.34
CA GLU A 841 -43.07 11.40 15.42
C GLU A 841 -41.71 12.02 15.73
N LEU A 842 -40.81 12.04 14.74
CA LEU A 842 -39.50 12.65 14.92
C LEU A 842 -39.66 14.14 15.20
N GLY A 843 -38.90 14.66 16.15
CA GLY A 843 -38.83 16.10 16.42
C GLY A 843 -37.49 16.69 15.99
N PHE A 844 -37.36 18.02 16.09
CA PHE A 844 -36.10 18.75 15.94
C PHE A 844 -35.99 19.91 16.95
N ASP A 845 -35.05 19.84 17.91
CA ASP A 845 -34.67 20.95 18.79
C ASP A 845 -33.36 21.57 18.29
N GLU A 846 -33.48 22.78 17.73
CA GLU A 846 -32.35 23.52 17.16
C GLU A 846 -31.20 23.77 18.15
N ASN A 847 -31.48 23.78 19.46
CA ASN A 847 -30.46 23.98 20.49
C ASN A 847 -29.48 22.82 20.60
N LEU A 848 -29.89 21.61 20.23
CA LEU A 848 -29.01 20.45 20.17
C LEU A 848 -28.10 20.50 18.94
N SER A 849 -28.52 21.17 17.86
CA SER A 849 -27.74 21.37 16.63
C SER A 849 -27.23 20.07 15.97
N PHE A 850 -27.95 18.97 16.18
CA PHE A 850 -27.84 17.71 15.44
C PHE A 850 -29.25 17.10 15.26
N ALA A 851 -29.45 16.27 14.25
CA ALA A 851 -30.72 15.65 13.92
C ALA A 851 -31.00 14.37 14.72
N ASN A 852 -32.06 13.63 14.40
CA ASN A 852 -32.33 12.36 15.08
C ASN A 852 -31.17 11.36 14.85
N ARG A 853 -30.69 10.73 15.93
CA ARG A 853 -29.60 9.73 15.92
C ARG A 853 -30.07 8.42 16.52
N PHE A 854 -29.59 7.29 16.01
CA PHE A 854 -29.69 6.04 16.75
C PHE A 854 -28.76 6.08 17.94
N ALA A 855 -29.19 5.59 19.10
CA ALA A 855 -28.38 5.60 20.31
C ALA A 855 -28.51 4.31 21.12
N ILE A 856 -27.37 3.74 21.50
CA ILE A 856 -27.24 2.59 22.40
C ILE A 856 -26.89 3.13 23.79
N PHE A 857 -27.54 2.62 24.83
CA PHE A 857 -27.33 3.11 26.19
C PHE A 857 -27.52 2.02 27.24
N ASN A 858 -26.93 2.25 28.42
CA ASN A 858 -27.20 1.53 29.66
C ASN A 858 -27.04 2.49 30.86
N TYR A 859 -28.04 2.58 31.74
CA TYR A 859 -27.97 3.39 32.95
C TYR A 859 -28.74 2.74 34.10
N ALA A 860 -28.43 3.14 35.34
CA ALA A 860 -29.13 2.66 36.53
C ALA A 860 -30.17 3.67 37.02
N THR A 861 -31.27 3.20 37.61
CA THR A 861 -32.24 4.04 38.32
C THR A 861 -32.19 3.87 39.85
N ILE A 862 -31.48 2.84 40.34
CA ILE A 862 -31.37 2.52 41.77
C ILE A 862 -29.90 2.47 42.20
N GLU A 863 -29.13 1.51 41.68
CA GLU A 863 -27.71 1.35 42.02
C GLU A 863 -26.90 0.96 40.78
N GLU A 864 -25.66 1.45 40.71
CA GLU A 864 -24.70 1.07 39.67
C GLU A 864 -24.13 -0.33 39.92
N GLY A 865 -23.68 -0.98 38.85
CA GLY A 865 -22.87 -2.21 38.90
C GLY A 865 -23.23 -3.24 37.83
N GLY A 866 -24.37 -3.09 37.16
CA GLY A 866 -24.75 -3.96 36.06
C GLY A 866 -24.17 -3.51 34.72
N PHE A 867 -24.22 -4.40 33.74
CA PHE A 867 -23.75 -4.12 32.38
C PHE A 867 -24.54 -4.90 31.33
N VAL A 868 -24.42 -4.45 30.09
CA VAL A 868 -24.88 -5.16 28.89
C VAL A 868 -23.73 -5.33 27.91
N ASP A 869 -23.76 -6.43 27.16
CA ASP A 869 -22.87 -6.66 26.03
C ASP A 869 -23.64 -6.54 24.72
N ILE A 870 -23.20 -5.66 23.83
CA ILE A 870 -23.74 -5.52 22.47
C ILE A 870 -22.84 -6.30 21.52
N ASP A 871 -23.41 -7.33 20.89
CA ASP A 871 -22.70 -8.20 19.94
C ASP A 871 -22.46 -7.47 18.62
N TRP A 872 -23.50 -6.84 18.08
CA TRP A 872 -23.43 -6.07 16.84
C TRP A 872 -24.54 -5.03 16.76
N PHE A 873 -24.30 -4.03 15.91
CA PHE A 873 -25.27 -3.07 15.41
C PHE A 873 -25.37 -3.22 13.89
N SER A 874 -26.60 -3.32 13.39
CA SER A 874 -26.85 -3.44 11.96
C SER A 874 -28.01 -2.58 11.47
N THR A 875 -27.85 -2.08 10.26
CA THR A 875 -28.81 -1.32 9.46
C THR A 875 -29.45 -2.17 8.37
N GLU A 876 -29.12 -3.47 8.30
CA GLU A 876 -29.76 -4.42 7.39
C GLU A 876 -31.17 -4.80 7.89
N GLU A 877 -32.08 -5.12 6.97
CA GLU A 877 -33.40 -5.64 7.33
C GLU A 877 -33.32 -7.05 7.92
N ALA A 878 -32.42 -7.88 7.36
CA ALA A 878 -32.03 -9.18 7.88
C ALA A 878 -30.51 -9.19 8.04
N PHE A 879 -30.03 -9.53 9.22
CA PHE A 879 -28.61 -9.56 9.54
C PHE A 879 -28.24 -10.85 10.25
N ASP A 880 -27.23 -11.53 9.71
CA ASP A 880 -26.51 -12.63 10.32
C ASP A 880 -25.02 -12.29 10.24
N GLU A 881 -24.34 -12.31 11.39
CA GLU A 881 -22.96 -11.89 11.49
C GLU A 881 -22.04 -12.80 10.67
N ASP A 882 -22.31 -14.11 10.67
CA ASP A 882 -21.52 -15.13 9.97
C ASP A 882 -21.62 -15.01 8.44
N MET A 883 -22.58 -14.24 7.92
CA MET A 883 -22.68 -13.93 6.50
C MET A 883 -21.58 -12.95 6.05
N PHE A 884 -21.25 -11.98 6.90
CA PHE A 884 -20.39 -10.85 6.55
C PHE A 884 -18.98 -10.94 7.14
N TYR A 885 -18.81 -11.72 8.22
CA TYR A 885 -17.57 -11.77 8.98
C TYR A 885 -17.10 -13.20 9.24
N ASP A 886 -15.80 -13.39 9.46
CA ASP A 886 -15.22 -14.69 9.79
C ASP A 886 -15.70 -15.20 11.17
N PRO A 887 -16.40 -16.36 11.26
CA PRO A 887 -16.84 -16.91 12.54
C PRO A 887 -15.70 -17.31 13.49
N ASN A 888 -14.46 -17.43 13.00
CA ASN A 888 -13.29 -17.81 13.80
C ASN A 888 -12.48 -16.61 14.31
N PHE A 889 -13.09 -15.43 14.37
CA PHE A 889 -12.47 -14.22 14.88
C PHE A 889 -11.81 -14.43 16.25
N VAL A 890 -10.56 -13.99 16.35
CA VAL A 890 -9.82 -13.90 17.61
C VAL A 890 -9.67 -12.42 17.93
N GLY A 891 -10.28 -12.00 19.03
CA GLY A 891 -10.28 -10.59 19.39
C GLY A 891 -8.98 -10.08 19.97
N TYR A 892 -8.87 -8.75 19.92
CA TYR A 892 -7.71 -8.02 20.39
C TYR A 892 -7.64 -8.02 21.91
N THR A 893 -6.42 -8.08 22.45
CA THR A 893 -6.12 -7.73 23.84
C THR A 893 -5.34 -6.43 23.88
N GLU A 894 -5.42 -5.70 25.00
CA GLU A 894 -4.56 -4.53 25.18
C GLU A 894 -3.07 -4.90 25.03
N ASP A 895 -2.67 -6.07 25.55
CA ASP A 895 -1.29 -6.55 25.51
C ASP A 895 -0.76 -6.66 24.06
N GLN A 896 -1.62 -7.01 23.10
CA GLN A 896 -1.27 -7.13 21.68
C GLN A 896 -1.03 -5.79 20.98
N LEU A 897 -1.53 -4.69 21.56
CA LEU A 897 -1.59 -3.36 20.96
C LEU A 897 -0.68 -2.35 21.68
N ILE A 898 -0.16 -2.70 22.86
CA ILE A 898 0.76 -1.86 23.63
C ILE A 898 2.19 -2.26 23.29
N LEU A 899 2.93 -1.31 22.74
CA LEU A 899 4.35 -1.44 22.44
C LEU A 899 5.17 -1.38 23.74
N GLU A 900 6.06 -2.35 23.97
CA GLU A 900 6.99 -2.35 25.10
C GLU A 900 8.38 -1.85 24.73
N SER A 901 8.89 -2.22 23.55
CA SER A 901 10.22 -1.80 23.11
C SER A 901 10.40 -1.94 21.61
N LEU A 902 11.33 -1.17 21.06
CA LEU A 902 11.88 -1.37 19.73
C LEU A 902 13.29 -1.94 19.80
N SER A 903 13.65 -2.72 18.80
CA SER A 903 15.02 -3.21 18.63
C SER A 903 15.40 -3.31 17.16
N VAL A 904 16.69 -3.20 16.88
CA VAL A 904 17.30 -3.49 15.58
C VAL A 904 18.33 -4.59 15.75
N GLU A 905 18.65 -5.31 14.68
CA GLU A 905 19.62 -6.42 14.72
C GLU A 905 21.01 -5.99 15.22
N SER A 906 21.43 -4.79 14.87
CA SER A 906 22.70 -4.21 15.29
C SER A 906 22.59 -2.70 15.45
N SER A 907 23.22 -2.16 16.49
CA SER A 907 23.35 -0.71 16.69
C SER A 907 24.40 -0.06 15.76
N ASN A 908 25.19 -0.87 15.06
CA ASN A 908 26.12 -0.42 14.03
C ASN A 908 26.08 -1.38 12.84
N ILE A 909 25.71 -0.86 11.68
CA ILE A 909 25.62 -1.61 10.43
C ILE A 909 26.73 -1.10 9.52
N THR A 910 27.65 -1.97 9.13
CA THR A 910 28.59 -1.65 8.04
C THR A 910 28.03 -2.19 6.74
N MET A 911 28.04 -1.37 5.69
CA MET A 911 27.57 -1.75 4.36
C MET A 911 28.61 -1.42 3.31
N MET A 912 28.59 -2.21 2.24
CA MET A 912 29.41 -1.96 1.07
C MET A 912 28.72 -0.94 0.17
N THR A 913 29.46 0.01 -0.38
CA THR A 913 28.90 0.97 -1.35
C THR A 913 28.24 0.25 -2.53
N GLY A 914 27.02 0.68 -2.88
CA GLY A 914 26.21 0.05 -3.93
C GLY A 914 25.42 -1.19 -3.47
N SER A 915 25.52 -1.60 -2.20
CA SER A 915 24.72 -2.71 -1.67
C SER A 915 23.39 -2.25 -1.06
N SER A 916 22.47 -3.20 -0.86
CA SER A 916 21.24 -3.00 -0.10
C SER A 916 21.09 -4.09 0.97
N LYS A 917 20.31 -3.78 2.02
CA LYS A 917 20.03 -4.70 3.13
C LYS A 917 18.64 -4.41 3.69
N ALA A 918 17.89 -5.46 4.05
CA ALA A 918 16.64 -5.29 4.76
C ALA A 918 16.86 -4.57 6.10
N LEU A 919 16.05 -3.55 6.38
CA LEU A 919 15.96 -2.95 7.69
C LEU A 919 14.93 -3.73 8.49
N ASN A 920 15.40 -4.43 9.51
CA ASN A 920 14.52 -5.12 10.47
C ASN A 920 14.44 -4.27 11.75
N VAL A 921 13.28 -3.64 11.95
CA VAL A 921 12.94 -2.91 13.18
C VAL A 921 11.89 -3.73 13.89
N ASN A 922 12.28 -4.41 14.95
CA ASN A 922 11.44 -5.34 15.67
C ASN A 922 10.74 -4.63 16.83
N ALA A 923 9.42 -4.50 16.73
CA ALA A 923 8.54 -4.06 17.80
C ALA A 923 8.16 -5.25 18.69
N LEU A 924 8.48 -5.18 19.98
CA LEU A 924 8.02 -6.10 21.00
C LEU A 924 6.77 -5.52 21.65
N TYR A 925 5.67 -6.27 21.56
CA TYR A 925 4.41 -5.96 22.22
C TYR A 925 4.31 -6.65 23.59
N ARG A 926 3.42 -6.15 24.46
CA ARG A 926 3.25 -6.63 25.85
C ARG A 926 2.80 -8.09 25.95
N ASP A 927 2.18 -8.63 24.90
CA ASP A 927 1.85 -10.05 24.79
C ASP A 927 3.06 -10.95 24.44
N GLY A 928 4.23 -10.35 24.18
CA GLY A 928 5.46 -11.02 23.77
C GLY A 928 5.60 -11.20 22.25
N ARG A 929 4.65 -10.71 21.44
CA ARG A 929 4.72 -10.75 19.97
C ARG A 929 5.81 -9.81 19.49
N VAL A 930 6.56 -10.26 18.49
CA VAL A 930 7.54 -9.43 17.78
C VAL A 930 7.10 -9.25 16.34
N GLU A 931 7.03 -8.00 15.89
CA GLU A 931 6.68 -7.65 14.52
C GLU A 931 7.77 -6.75 13.90
N ASN A 932 8.10 -6.98 12.63
CA ASN A 932 8.96 -6.05 11.90
C ASN A 932 8.13 -4.84 11.42
N VAL A 933 8.38 -3.68 12.01
CA VAL A 933 7.65 -2.43 11.78
C VAL A 933 8.43 -1.42 10.94
N ALA A 934 9.56 -1.81 10.34
CA ALA A 934 10.44 -0.88 9.61
C ALA A 934 9.75 -0.10 8.47
N ARG A 935 8.61 -0.58 7.96
CA ARG A 935 7.80 0.09 6.95
C ARG A 935 6.76 1.06 7.51
N ARG A 936 6.35 0.84 8.76
CA ARG A 936 5.32 1.63 9.46
C ARG A 936 5.93 2.67 10.41
N ALA A 937 7.19 2.49 10.78
CA ALA A 937 7.91 3.38 11.66
C ALA A 937 8.28 4.70 10.98
N ASP A 938 8.31 5.77 11.75
CA ASP A 938 8.89 7.05 11.35
C ASP A 938 10.42 6.93 11.40
N ILE A 939 11.10 7.26 10.30
CA ILE A 939 12.55 7.08 10.15
C ILE A 939 13.18 8.41 9.77
N GLN A 940 13.98 8.94 10.69
CA GLN A 940 14.84 10.08 10.43
C GLN A 940 16.25 9.61 10.08
N ASN A 941 16.80 10.17 9.01
CA ASN A 941 18.12 9.83 8.49
C ASN A 941 19.00 11.07 8.40
N SER A 942 20.12 11.07 9.11
CA SER A 942 21.03 12.21 9.16
C SER A 942 21.82 12.46 7.87
N ALA A 943 21.92 11.47 6.97
CA ALA A 943 22.68 11.56 5.71
C ALA A 943 21.99 10.80 4.55
N PRO A 944 20.88 11.33 4.00
CA PRO A 944 20.12 10.70 2.91
C PRO A 944 20.90 10.48 1.61
N ASP A 945 22.00 11.20 1.42
CA ASP A 945 22.90 11.10 0.27
C ASP A 945 23.96 10.00 0.43
N VAL A 946 24.14 9.47 1.65
CA VAL A 946 25.03 8.33 1.97
C VAL A 946 24.21 7.03 1.98
N VAL A 947 23.07 7.06 2.67
CA VAL A 947 22.16 5.93 2.81
C VAL A 947 20.76 6.42 2.48
N ARG A 948 20.00 5.65 1.71
CA ARG A 948 18.57 5.84 1.54
C ARG A 948 17.82 4.70 2.22
N ILE A 949 16.83 5.02 3.05
CA ILE A 949 15.94 4.03 3.64
C ILE A 949 14.57 4.18 2.99
N VAL A 950 14.07 3.11 2.39
CA VAL A 950 12.78 3.11 1.68
C VAL A 950 12.15 1.73 1.81
N ASN A 951 10.85 1.67 2.13
CA ASN A 951 10.08 0.42 2.24
C ASN A 951 10.74 -0.67 3.11
N GLY A 952 11.33 -0.26 4.24
CA GLY A 952 12.01 -1.19 5.16
C GLY A 952 13.32 -1.75 4.60
N GLN A 953 14.00 -1.04 3.69
CA GLN A 953 15.29 -1.43 3.12
C GLN A 953 16.28 -0.28 3.23
N ILE A 954 17.52 -0.61 3.54
CA ILE A 954 18.69 0.26 3.55
C ILE A 954 19.38 0.13 2.19
N VAL A 955 19.64 1.24 1.52
CA VAL A 955 20.39 1.31 0.26
C VAL A 955 21.63 2.17 0.47
N ALA A 956 22.81 1.57 0.31
CA ALA A 956 24.10 2.23 0.47
C ALA A 956 24.52 2.92 -0.84
N LEU A 957 24.54 4.26 -0.85
CA LEU A 957 24.75 5.06 -2.05
C LEU A 957 26.22 5.43 -2.26
N LYS A 958 26.91 5.85 -1.21
CA LYS A 958 28.33 6.26 -1.25
C LYS A 958 28.96 6.15 0.13
N ASP A 959 30.28 6.18 0.17
CA ASP A 959 31.06 6.15 1.42
C ASP A 959 30.66 7.29 2.37
N GLY A 960 30.45 6.96 3.63
CA GLY A 960 30.07 7.91 4.66
C GLY A 960 29.39 7.26 5.87
N PHE A 961 29.02 8.10 6.83
CA PHE A 961 28.30 7.69 8.04
C PHE A 961 26.91 8.33 8.05
N ALA A 962 25.90 7.53 8.38
CA ALA A 962 24.53 7.96 8.62
C ALA A 962 24.10 7.51 10.01
N ASN A 963 23.51 8.40 10.78
CA ASN A 963 22.80 8.06 12.01
C ASN A 963 21.31 7.97 11.69
N ILE A 964 20.69 6.86 12.06
CA ILE A 964 19.28 6.58 11.81
C ILE A 964 18.55 6.59 13.14
N SER A 965 17.47 7.36 13.22
CA SER A 965 16.54 7.38 14.34
C SER A 965 15.21 6.82 13.88
N VAL A 966 14.75 5.77 14.54
CA VAL A 966 13.47 5.12 14.22
C VAL A 966 12.53 5.27 15.39
N THR A 967 11.36 5.84 15.15
CA THR A 967 10.28 6.00 16.13
C THR A 967 9.08 5.19 15.69
N PHE A 968 8.48 4.46 16.62
CA PHE A 968 7.25 3.72 16.37
C PHE A 968 6.36 3.76 17.61
N SER A 969 5.06 3.82 17.39
CA SER A 969 4.04 3.82 18.42
C SER A 969 3.17 2.58 18.29
N GLY A 970 2.89 1.92 19.41
CA GLY A 970 1.90 0.85 19.45
C GLY A 970 0.51 1.40 19.13
N GLU A 971 -0.37 0.53 18.62
CA GLU A 971 -1.72 0.89 18.18
C GLU A 971 -2.61 1.44 19.31
N LEU A 972 -2.39 0.99 20.55
CA LEU A 972 -3.09 1.48 21.74
C LEU A 972 -2.22 2.42 22.58
N ALA A 973 -0.98 2.03 22.88
CA ALA A 973 -0.05 2.83 23.65
C ALA A 973 1.41 2.39 23.45
N GLY A 974 2.33 3.16 24.05
CA GLY A 974 3.77 2.96 23.94
C GLY A 974 4.32 3.68 22.70
N THR A 975 5.37 4.47 22.89
CA THR A 975 6.11 5.10 21.80
C THR A 975 7.57 5.01 22.13
N GLU A 976 8.31 4.37 21.25
CA GLU A 976 9.70 4.04 21.47
C GLU A 976 10.52 4.61 20.32
N THR A 977 11.70 5.12 20.66
CA THR A 977 12.67 5.61 19.68
C THR A 977 13.99 4.90 19.89
N ILE A 978 14.53 4.33 18.81
CA ILE A 978 15.87 3.73 18.80
C ILE A 978 16.76 4.44 17.79
N GLN A 979 18.06 4.43 18.07
CA GLN A 979 19.06 4.98 17.17
C GLN A 979 20.14 3.94 16.88
N PHE A 980 20.62 3.92 15.64
CA PHE A 980 21.74 3.10 15.21
C PHE A 980 22.51 3.79 14.10
N ASP A 981 23.77 3.40 13.95
CA ASP A 981 24.67 3.96 12.96
C ASP A 981 24.79 3.03 11.75
N ILE A 982 24.87 3.63 10.56
CA ILE A 982 25.22 2.95 9.32
C ILE A 982 26.52 3.56 8.81
N ASN A 983 27.53 2.72 8.63
CA ASN A 983 28.78 3.08 7.97
C ASN A 983 28.81 2.45 6.59
N VAL A 984 28.74 3.27 5.55
CA VAL A 984 28.93 2.83 4.18
C VAL A 984 30.40 3.02 3.82
N THR A 985 31.04 1.97 3.33
CA THR A 985 32.40 2.04 2.82
C THR A 985 32.57 1.15 1.60
N THR A 986 33.35 1.62 0.63
CA THR A 986 33.61 0.85 -0.58
C THR A 986 34.45 -0.40 -0.27
N PHE A 987 35.39 -0.33 0.68
CA PHE A 987 36.36 -1.40 0.96
C PHE A 987 36.33 -1.83 2.43
N PRO A 988 35.22 -2.39 2.92
CA PRO A 988 35.09 -2.80 4.32
C PRO A 988 36.09 -3.91 4.66
N LEU A 989 36.87 -3.72 5.72
CA LEU A 989 37.82 -4.71 6.23
C LEU A 989 37.23 -5.50 7.40
N THR A 990 36.03 -6.04 7.23
CA THR A 990 35.32 -6.86 8.23
C THR A 990 35.23 -8.30 7.79
N ASN A 991 35.14 -9.26 8.72
CA ASN A 991 35.00 -10.68 8.34
C ASN A 991 33.69 -10.98 7.60
N GLU A 992 32.67 -10.14 7.75
CA GLU A 992 31.38 -10.27 7.06
C GLU A 992 31.46 -9.83 5.59
N LEU A 993 32.20 -8.74 5.30
CA LEU A 993 32.17 -8.09 3.98
C LEU A 993 33.47 -8.24 3.18
N PHE A 994 34.55 -8.73 3.81
CA PHE A 994 35.79 -9.09 3.12
C PHE A 994 35.84 -10.59 2.88
N ASN A 995 35.90 -11.02 1.62
CA ASN A 995 35.96 -12.43 1.26
C ASN A 995 37.42 -12.88 1.06
N PRO A 996 38.02 -13.67 1.98
CA PRO A 996 39.39 -14.15 1.82
C PRO A 996 39.55 -15.29 0.82
N SER A 997 38.44 -15.83 0.30
CA SER A 997 38.37 -17.08 -0.47
C SER A 997 37.62 -16.89 -1.79
N ILE A 998 37.77 -15.73 -2.43
CA ILE A 998 37.26 -15.52 -3.81
C ILE A 998 37.89 -16.56 -4.76
N TRP A 999 39.16 -16.91 -4.55
CA TRP A 999 39.79 -18.05 -5.19
C TRP A 999 40.78 -18.75 -4.24
N GLU A 1000 40.62 -20.07 -4.09
CA GLU A 1000 41.27 -20.92 -3.06
C GLU A 1000 40.94 -20.53 -1.61
N ASP A 1001 40.97 -21.49 -0.69
CA ASP A 1001 40.61 -21.23 0.70
C ASP A 1001 41.65 -20.32 1.38
N GLY A 1002 41.20 -19.15 1.86
CA GLY A 1002 41.99 -18.19 2.61
C GLY A 1002 41.39 -17.85 3.97
N THR A 1003 42.09 -17.01 4.73
CA THR A 1003 41.62 -16.45 6.00
C THR A 1003 41.88 -14.96 6.06
N PHE A 1004 40.92 -14.20 6.60
CA PHE A 1004 41.10 -12.80 6.96
C PHE A 1004 40.96 -12.64 8.48
N ASN A 1005 41.75 -11.74 9.06
CA ASN A 1005 41.66 -11.39 10.47
C ASN A 1005 41.45 -9.88 10.59
N GLU A 1006 40.22 -9.50 10.92
CA GLU A 1006 39.75 -8.12 11.06
C GLU A 1006 40.58 -7.28 12.05
N GLU A 1007 40.95 -7.81 13.22
CA GLU A 1007 41.74 -7.07 14.23
C GLU A 1007 43.12 -6.66 13.71
N THR A 1008 43.76 -7.54 12.92
CA THR A 1008 45.12 -7.32 12.43
C THR A 1008 45.17 -6.79 11.00
N GLY A 1009 44.08 -6.91 10.23
CA GLY A 1009 44.04 -6.68 8.78
C GLY A 1009 44.79 -7.75 7.98
N ALA A 1010 45.07 -8.92 8.57
CA ALA A 1010 45.89 -9.95 7.95
C ALA A 1010 45.07 -10.83 7.00
N LEU A 1011 45.30 -10.70 5.70
CA LEU A 1011 44.83 -11.64 4.67
C LEU A 1011 45.90 -12.71 4.42
N ILE A 1012 45.52 -13.98 4.55
CA ILE A 1012 46.31 -15.13 4.10
C ILE A 1012 45.50 -15.85 3.02
N THR A 1013 45.92 -15.76 1.76
CA THR A 1013 45.27 -16.49 0.68
C THR A 1013 45.73 -17.96 0.65
N GLY A 1014 44.93 -18.82 0.03
CA GLY A 1014 45.38 -20.14 -0.40
C GLY A 1014 46.52 -20.07 -1.45
N PRO A 1015 47.12 -21.21 -1.83
CA PRO A 1015 48.18 -21.25 -2.84
C PRO A 1015 47.71 -20.65 -4.18
N TRP A 1016 48.38 -19.58 -4.65
CA TRP A 1016 47.94 -18.82 -5.82
C TRP A 1016 46.52 -18.23 -5.71
N GLY A 1017 46.05 -18.04 -4.48
CA GLY A 1017 44.69 -17.62 -4.14
C GLY A 1017 44.45 -16.11 -4.22
N PHE A 1018 43.18 -15.73 -4.06
CA PHE A 1018 42.69 -14.36 -4.11
C PHE A 1018 41.67 -14.09 -3.01
N GLY A 1019 41.85 -12.96 -2.31
CA GLY A 1019 40.89 -12.45 -1.34
C GLY A 1019 40.67 -10.95 -1.52
N GLY A 1020 39.46 -10.49 -1.26
CA GLY A 1020 39.05 -9.11 -1.52
C GLY A 1020 37.54 -8.91 -1.42
N TRP A 1021 37.04 -8.03 -2.26
CA TRP A 1021 35.65 -7.61 -2.35
C TRP A 1021 35.04 -8.02 -3.67
N THR A 1022 33.76 -8.38 -3.62
CA THR A 1022 32.91 -8.66 -4.78
C THR A 1022 31.72 -7.73 -4.75
N TYR A 1023 31.46 -7.04 -5.86
CA TYR A 1023 30.38 -6.08 -6.00
C TYR A 1023 29.38 -6.63 -7.02
N ASP A 1024 28.34 -7.31 -6.54
CA ASP A 1024 27.35 -7.99 -7.38
C ASP A 1024 26.63 -7.04 -8.36
N GLN A 1025 26.55 -5.75 -8.02
CA GLN A 1025 25.89 -4.72 -8.83
C GLN A 1025 26.85 -3.94 -9.75
N GLY A 1026 28.15 -4.21 -9.69
CA GLY A 1026 29.18 -3.38 -10.31
C GLY A 1026 29.40 -2.07 -9.52
N LEU A 1027 30.66 -1.77 -9.22
CA LEU A 1027 31.07 -0.57 -8.50
C LEU A 1027 31.51 0.50 -9.50
N ASP A 1028 30.84 1.65 -9.47
CA ASP A 1028 31.23 2.84 -10.24
C ASP A 1028 32.16 3.72 -9.40
N LEU A 1029 33.43 3.78 -9.80
CA LEU A 1029 34.45 4.66 -9.22
C LEU A 1029 34.86 5.79 -10.19
N SER A 1030 34.07 6.07 -11.22
CA SER A 1030 34.44 7.00 -12.30
C SER A 1030 34.48 8.46 -11.85
N ASP A 1031 33.80 8.82 -10.76
CA ASP A 1031 33.89 10.15 -10.12
C ASP A 1031 35.16 10.33 -9.28
N TYR A 1032 35.96 9.27 -9.11
CA TYR A 1032 37.21 9.31 -8.36
C TYR A 1032 38.43 9.28 -9.27
N LYS A 1033 39.45 10.06 -8.90
CA LYS A 1033 40.75 10.07 -9.57
C LYS A 1033 41.60 8.86 -9.18
N TYR A 1034 41.57 8.49 -7.90
CA TYR A 1034 42.51 7.56 -7.30
C TYR A 1034 41.83 6.53 -6.39
N LEU A 1035 42.35 5.31 -6.41
CA LEU A 1035 42.15 4.31 -5.35
C LEU A 1035 43.50 4.13 -4.64
N VAL A 1036 43.53 4.40 -3.34
CA VAL A 1036 44.74 4.36 -2.52
C VAL A 1036 44.71 3.09 -1.67
N VAL A 1037 45.80 2.34 -1.69
CA VAL A 1037 45.98 1.14 -0.86
C VAL A 1037 47.14 1.37 0.09
N LYS A 1038 46.89 1.18 1.38
CA LYS A 1038 47.88 1.24 2.46
C LYS A 1038 48.03 -0.12 3.12
N LEU A 1039 49.28 -0.52 3.34
CA LEU A 1039 49.65 -1.74 4.05
C LEU A 1039 50.43 -1.37 5.31
N LYS A 1040 50.17 -2.10 6.40
CA LYS A 1040 50.83 -1.86 7.69
C LYS A 1040 52.33 -2.13 7.62
N GLN A 1041 52.75 -3.02 6.72
CA GLN A 1041 54.14 -3.38 6.49
C GLN A 1041 54.36 -4.00 5.08
N PRO A 1042 55.61 -4.01 4.57
CA PRO A 1042 55.93 -4.65 3.29
C PRO A 1042 55.62 -6.16 3.29
N THR A 1043 55.20 -6.70 2.15
CA THR A 1043 54.94 -8.13 1.95
C THR A 1043 56.03 -8.79 1.09
N SER A 1044 56.26 -10.10 1.27
CA SER A 1044 57.32 -10.86 0.58
C SER A 1044 56.80 -12.07 -0.21
N GLY A 1045 55.48 -12.21 -0.37
CA GLY A 1045 54.80 -13.36 -0.98
C GLY A 1045 54.37 -13.24 -2.44
N GLY A 1046 54.96 -12.32 -3.22
CA GLY A 1046 54.58 -12.08 -4.62
C GLY A 1046 53.16 -11.51 -4.77
N ALA A 1047 52.76 -10.63 -3.85
CA ALA A 1047 51.41 -10.09 -3.83
C ALA A 1047 51.17 -9.08 -4.97
N SER A 1048 50.00 -9.17 -5.60
CA SER A 1048 49.52 -8.19 -6.57
C SER A 1048 48.11 -7.74 -6.22
N PHE A 1049 47.82 -6.45 -6.30
CA PHE A 1049 46.47 -5.91 -6.19
C PHE A 1049 45.79 -5.94 -7.56
N ARG A 1050 44.58 -6.51 -7.64
CA ARG A 1050 43.89 -6.76 -8.92
C ARG A 1050 42.48 -6.19 -8.90
N ILE A 1051 42.06 -5.68 -10.05
CA ILE A 1051 40.75 -5.08 -10.30
C ILE A 1051 40.17 -5.71 -11.57
N PHE A 1052 38.95 -6.22 -11.49
CA PHE A 1052 38.24 -6.88 -12.58
C PHE A 1052 36.96 -6.10 -12.91
N ASN A 1053 36.73 -5.88 -14.20
CA ASN A 1053 35.51 -5.27 -14.73
C ASN A 1053 34.51 -6.30 -15.27
N GLU A 1054 34.64 -7.56 -14.83
CA GLU A 1054 33.77 -8.68 -15.20
C GLU A 1054 33.52 -9.52 -13.93
N THR A 1055 32.36 -10.18 -13.85
CA THR A 1055 31.95 -11.01 -12.70
C THR A 1055 32.76 -12.30 -12.55
N SER A 1056 33.49 -12.71 -13.59
CA SER A 1056 34.36 -13.89 -13.56
C SER A 1056 35.75 -13.54 -13.05
N TYR A 1057 36.18 -14.19 -11.97
CA TYR A 1057 37.56 -14.12 -11.46
C TYR A 1057 38.62 -14.52 -12.51
N TRP A 1058 38.24 -15.35 -13.48
CA TRP A 1058 39.14 -15.82 -14.54
C TRP A 1058 39.31 -14.82 -15.69
N SER A 1059 38.58 -13.71 -15.66
CA SER A 1059 38.77 -12.62 -16.61
C SER A 1059 40.14 -11.95 -16.42
N THR A 1060 40.58 -11.20 -17.42
CA THR A 1060 41.86 -10.49 -17.33
C THR A 1060 41.70 -9.22 -16.47
N PRO A 1061 42.45 -9.05 -15.37
CA PRO A 1061 42.36 -7.88 -14.52
C PRO A 1061 43.32 -6.75 -14.93
N PHE A 1062 43.09 -5.55 -14.39
CA PHE A 1062 44.19 -4.64 -14.08
C PHE A 1062 44.98 -5.19 -12.88
N ALA A 1063 46.30 -5.19 -12.94
CA ALA A 1063 47.14 -5.71 -11.87
C ALA A 1063 48.27 -4.74 -11.50
N TYR A 1064 48.44 -4.50 -10.20
CA TYR A 1064 49.56 -3.75 -9.62
C TYR A 1064 50.41 -4.69 -8.76
N GLU A 1065 51.69 -4.85 -9.12
CA GLU A 1065 52.64 -5.65 -8.34
C GLU A 1065 53.08 -4.87 -7.08
N VAL A 1066 52.71 -5.37 -5.89
CA VAL A 1066 52.87 -4.64 -4.63
C VAL A 1066 54.36 -4.49 -4.26
N GLY A 1067 55.16 -5.53 -4.47
CA GLY A 1067 56.59 -5.52 -4.12
C GLY A 1067 56.83 -5.17 -2.64
N SER A 1068 57.69 -4.18 -2.39
CA SER A 1068 57.99 -3.68 -1.03
C SER A 1068 57.20 -2.42 -0.64
N ALA A 1069 56.18 -2.03 -1.41
CA ALA A 1069 55.40 -0.83 -1.12
C ALA A 1069 54.53 -1.02 0.13
N THR A 1070 54.43 0.02 0.96
CA THR A 1070 53.46 0.13 2.06
C THR A 1070 52.32 1.08 1.74
N GLU A 1071 52.43 1.83 0.64
CA GLU A 1071 51.38 2.67 0.08
C GLU A 1071 51.54 2.66 -1.44
N PHE A 1072 50.45 2.49 -2.17
CA PHE A 1072 50.41 2.67 -3.63
C PHE A 1072 49.06 3.22 -4.07
N VAL A 1073 49.08 3.88 -5.23
CA VAL A 1073 47.92 4.59 -5.78
C VAL A 1073 47.60 4.04 -7.16
N VAL A 1074 46.34 3.65 -7.36
CA VAL A 1074 45.79 3.23 -8.63
C VAL A 1074 45.08 4.42 -9.28
N PRO A 1075 45.56 4.93 -10.44
CA PRO A 1075 44.89 6.01 -11.16
C PRO A 1075 43.69 5.43 -11.93
N LEU A 1076 42.48 5.57 -11.37
CA LEU A 1076 41.26 4.91 -11.86
C LEU A 1076 40.97 5.21 -13.34
N GLN A 1077 41.22 6.44 -13.77
CA GLN A 1077 40.99 6.88 -15.15
C GLN A 1077 42.03 6.38 -16.17
N HIS A 1078 43.10 5.74 -15.69
CA HIS A 1078 44.25 5.29 -16.49
C HIS A 1078 44.61 3.82 -16.20
N MET A 1079 43.62 2.99 -15.86
CA MET A 1079 43.81 1.55 -15.71
C MET A 1079 43.84 0.84 -17.08
N TYR A 1080 44.81 -0.06 -17.27
CA TYR A 1080 44.93 -0.88 -18.48
C TYR A 1080 45.13 -2.35 -18.13
N LYS A 1081 44.39 -3.23 -18.78
CA LYS A 1081 44.57 -4.69 -18.75
C LYS A 1081 45.23 -5.20 -20.04
N VAL A 1082 45.86 -6.37 -20.01
CA VAL A 1082 46.53 -6.96 -21.19
C VAL A 1082 45.75 -8.16 -21.69
N VAL A 1083 45.02 -7.99 -22.79
CA VAL A 1083 44.23 -9.06 -23.44
C VAL A 1083 44.92 -9.40 -24.76
N ASP A 1084 45.30 -10.67 -24.96
CA ASP A 1084 46.02 -11.15 -26.15
C ASP A 1084 47.27 -10.33 -26.54
N GLY A 1085 47.96 -9.79 -25.54
CA GLY A 1085 49.18 -8.99 -25.72
C GLY A 1085 48.93 -7.53 -26.12
N GLN A 1086 47.68 -7.07 -26.17
CA GLN A 1086 47.31 -5.67 -26.39
C GLN A 1086 46.87 -5.00 -25.09
N GLN A 1087 47.21 -3.73 -24.90
CA GLN A 1087 46.70 -2.92 -23.80
C GLN A 1087 45.28 -2.47 -24.10
N VAL A 1088 44.35 -2.85 -23.22
CA VAL A 1088 42.94 -2.47 -23.26
C VAL A 1088 42.65 -1.63 -22.02
N LYS A 1089 42.06 -0.44 -22.21
CA LYS A 1089 41.66 0.42 -21.09
C LYS A 1089 40.56 -0.27 -20.29
N LEU A 1090 40.68 -0.26 -18.97
CA LEU A 1090 39.68 -0.79 -18.05
C LEU A 1090 38.77 0.36 -17.59
N ASP A 1091 37.45 0.18 -17.69
CA ASP A 1091 36.46 1.19 -17.33
C ASP A 1091 36.20 1.19 -15.81
N PRO A 1092 36.41 2.32 -15.10
CA PRO A 1092 36.12 2.41 -13.67
C PRO A 1092 34.62 2.43 -13.34
N LYS A 1093 33.71 2.47 -14.33
CA LYS A 1093 32.25 2.51 -14.10
C LYS A 1093 31.61 1.19 -13.69
N ALA A 1094 32.27 0.07 -13.95
CA ALA A 1094 31.70 -1.26 -13.70
C ALA A 1094 32.78 -2.23 -13.21
N LEU A 1095 33.13 -2.14 -11.93
CA LEU A 1095 34.11 -3.01 -11.28
C LEU A 1095 33.42 -4.05 -10.41
N TYR A 1096 33.73 -5.34 -10.60
CA TYR A 1096 33.00 -6.42 -9.92
C TYR A 1096 33.84 -7.16 -8.89
N ILE A 1097 35.17 -7.22 -9.07
CA ILE A 1097 36.07 -7.91 -8.15
C ILE A 1097 37.29 -7.03 -7.94
N ILE A 1098 37.65 -6.77 -6.68
CA ILE A 1098 38.84 -5.99 -6.31
C ILE A 1098 39.51 -6.67 -5.12
N GLY A 1099 40.83 -6.79 -5.11
CA GLY A 1099 41.49 -7.45 -3.99
C GLY A 1099 42.95 -7.82 -4.23
N PHE A 1100 43.44 -8.73 -3.41
CA PHE A 1100 44.83 -9.16 -3.40
C PHE A 1100 44.97 -10.61 -3.83
N TRP A 1101 45.88 -10.82 -4.77
CA TRP A 1101 46.38 -12.13 -5.14
C TRP A 1101 47.74 -12.38 -4.49
N SER A 1102 48.08 -13.62 -4.12
CA SER A 1102 49.44 -13.96 -3.69
C SER A 1102 49.80 -15.42 -3.96
N HIS A 1103 51.08 -15.78 -3.79
CA HIS A 1103 51.52 -17.19 -3.85
C HIS A 1103 50.93 -18.08 -2.72
N GLY A 1104 50.30 -17.47 -1.71
CA GLY A 1104 49.69 -18.15 -0.57
C GLY A 1104 50.62 -18.33 0.63
N GLY A 1105 50.02 -18.46 1.82
CA GLY A 1105 50.71 -18.80 3.07
C GLY A 1105 51.55 -17.68 3.73
N ILE A 1106 51.70 -16.51 3.11
CA ILE A 1106 52.34 -15.32 3.70
C ILE A 1106 51.27 -14.23 3.91
N PRO A 1107 51.12 -13.68 5.13
CA PRO A 1107 50.09 -12.67 5.39
C PRO A 1107 50.37 -11.33 4.67
N ILE A 1108 49.31 -10.73 4.13
CA ILE A 1108 49.26 -9.34 3.68
C ILE A 1108 48.53 -8.54 4.76
N TYR A 1109 49.21 -7.58 5.39
CA TYR A 1109 48.63 -6.75 6.45
C TYR A 1109 48.08 -5.47 5.86
N ILE A 1110 46.78 -5.48 5.55
CA ILE A 1110 46.07 -4.35 4.98
C ILE A 1110 45.84 -3.34 6.11
N ASP A 1111 46.21 -2.07 5.86
CA ASP A 1111 45.92 -0.97 6.78
C ASP A 1111 44.61 -0.30 6.40
N ASP A 1112 44.51 0.13 5.14
CA ASP A 1112 43.35 0.86 4.63
C ASP A 1112 43.30 0.78 3.10
N VAL A 1113 42.09 0.84 2.54
CA VAL A 1113 41.84 0.96 1.11
C VAL A 1113 40.69 1.94 0.92
N PHE A 1114 40.92 3.02 0.16
CA PHE A 1114 39.91 4.07 -0.01
C PHE A 1114 40.05 4.79 -1.34
N VAL A 1115 38.98 5.44 -1.78
CA VAL A 1115 38.97 6.29 -2.98
C VAL A 1115 39.23 7.76 -2.64
N SER A 1116 39.88 8.49 -3.55
CA SER A 1116 40.22 9.90 -3.32
C SER A 1116 40.26 10.73 -4.61
N ASN A 1117 39.87 12.00 -4.46
CA ASN A 1117 40.04 13.05 -5.47
C ASN A 1117 41.14 14.06 -5.13
N SER A 1118 41.85 13.85 -4.01
CA SER A 1118 42.91 14.74 -3.54
C SER A 1118 44.10 14.71 -4.50
N ASP A 1119 44.54 15.89 -4.91
CA ASP A 1119 45.75 16.04 -5.75
C ASP A 1119 47.05 15.68 -4.98
N GLU A 1120 46.97 15.45 -3.66
CA GLU A 1120 48.11 14.92 -2.88
C GLU A 1120 48.51 13.50 -3.29
N TYR A 1121 47.57 12.73 -3.86
CA TYR A 1121 47.81 11.39 -4.41
C TYR A 1121 48.11 11.42 -5.92
N TYR A 1122 48.36 12.61 -6.48
CA TYR A 1122 48.73 12.74 -7.88
C TYR A 1122 50.02 11.96 -8.19
N VAL A 1123 49.86 10.90 -8.97
CA VAL A 1123 50.97 10.17 -9.56
C VAL A 1123 51.17 10.75 -10.95
N ASP A 1124 52.32 11.36 -11.19
CA ASP A 1124 52.69 11.89 -12.50
C ASP A 1124 52.81 10.72 -13.48
N ILE A 1125 51.74 10.43 -14.22
CA ILE A 1125 51.75 9.41 -15.27
C ILE A 1125 52.53 10.05 -16.43
N PRO A 1126 53.73 9.57 -16.79
CA PRO A 1126 54.54 10.21 -17.82
C PRO A 1126 53.98 9.88 -19.20
N ASN A 1127 52.83 10.45 -19.54
CA ASN A 1127 52.32 10.50 -20.90
C ASN A 1127 53.03 11.66 -21.61
N SER A 1128 54.08 11.30 -22.37
CA SER A 1128 54.86 12.15 -23.26
C SER A 1128 55.65 13.30 -22.59
N ILE A 1129 56.96 13.11 -22.48
CA ILE A 1129 57.88 14.24 -22.24
C ILE A 1129 57.85 15.14 -23.49
N SER A 1130 57.36 16.36 -23.30
CA SER A 1130 57.47 17.45 -24.25
C SER A 1130 58.94 17.78 -24.51
N GLU A 1131 59.26 18.13 -25.77
CA GLU A 1131 60.60 18.57 -26.19
C GLU A 1131 60.98 19.93 -25.59
N MET A 1132 61.26 19.99 -24.29
CA MET A 1132 61.90 21.15 -23.67
C MET A 1132 63.26 20.76 -23.08
N ASP A 1133 64.27 21.51 -23.54
CA ASP A 1133 65.66 21.56 -23.09
C ASP A 1133 66.53 20.31 -23.28
N LYS A 1134 66.92 20.04 -24.55
CA LYS A 1134 68.10 19.19 -24.83
C LYS A 1134 69.37 19.97 -24.46
N PRO A 1135 70.19 19.54 -23.48
CA PRO A 1135 71.49 20.14 -23.24
C PRO A 1135 72.45 19.92 -24.43
N VAL A 1136 73.12 20.98 -24.90
CA VAL A 1136 74.11 20.89 -25.99
C VAL A 1136 75.41 20.27 -25.45
N LEU A 1137 75.54 18.96 -25.57
CA LEU A 1137 76.78 18.22 -25.29
C LEU A 1137 77.64 18.17 -26.56
N SER A 1138 78.92 18.51 -26.44
CA SER A 1138 79.93 18.34 -27.49
C SER A 1138 80.65 17.00 -27.35
N ASP A 1139 81.21 16.48 -28.45
CA ASP A 1139 81.95 15.21 -28.48
C ASP A 1139 83.15 15.13 -27.51
N ASP A 1140 83.67 16.28 -27.09
CA ASP A 1140 84.81 16.43 -26.19
C ASP A 1140 84.40 16.56 -24.71
N ASP A 1141 83.10 16.62 -24.42
CA ASP A 1141 82.61 16.72 -23.04
C ASP A 1141 82.77 15.40 -22.28
N ILE A 1142 83.19 15.49 -21.02
CA ILE A 1142 83.23 14.35 -20.09
C ILE A 1142 81.82 14.13 -19.55
N VAL A 1143 81.27 12.93 -19.77
CA VAL A 1143 79.91 12.55 -19.41
C VAL A 1143 79.87 11.20 -18.70
N ASP A 1144 78.78 11.00 -17.97
CA ASP A 1144 78.35 9.74 -17.41
C ASP A 1144 77.20 9.18 -18.26
N VAL A 1145 77.10 7.86 -18.34
CA VAL A 1145 76.05 7.13 -19.08
C VAL A 1145 75.29 6.25 -18.11
N TYR A 1146 73.98 6.40 -18.06
CA TYR A 1146 73.08 5.62 -17.23
C TYR A 1146 72.11 4.82 -18.09
N SER A 1147 71.61 3.70 -17.56
CA SER A 1147 70.41 3.04 -18.11
C SER A 1147 69.19 3.96 -17.95
N ILE A 1148 68.11 3.66 -18.68
CA ILE A 1148 66.83 4.35 -18.48
C ILE A 1148 66.27 4.19 -17.05
N SER A 1149 66.70 3.15 -16.33
CA SER A 1149 66.39 2.91 -14.91
C SER A 1149 67.35 3.60 -13.92
N GLY A 1150 68.25 4.47 -14.40
CA GLY A 1150 69.13 5.28 -13.54
C GLY A 1150 70.40 4.56 -13.04
N VAL A 1151 70.73 3.38 -13.58
CA VAL A 1151 71.95 2.65 -13.20
C VAL A 1151 73.14 3.21 -13.97
N LEU A 1152 74.20 3.62 -13.28
CA LEU A 1152 75.43 4.11 -13.91
C LEU A 1152 76.15 2.98 -14.65
N ILE A 1153 76.27 3.13 -15.97
CA ILE A 1153 76.91 2.14 -16.87
C ILE A 1153 78.36 2.53 -17.18
N ARG A 1154 78.62 3.83 -17.40
CA ARG A 1154 79.96 4.37 -17.63
C ARG A 1154 80.07 5.71 -16.95
N SER A 1155 81.26 6.03 -16.43
CA SER A 1155 81.52 7.33 -15.82
C SER A 1155 82.78 7.97 -16.38
N SER A 1156 82.76 9.29 -16.46
CA SER A 1156 83.90 10.14 -16.82
C SER A 1156 84.53 9.80 -18.18
N ILE A 1157 83.69 9.59 -19.21
CA ILE A 1157 84.13 9.31 -20.58
C ILE A 1157 83.80 10.45 -21.53
N TYR A 1158 84.50 10.54 -22.67
CA TYR A 1158 84.13 11.50 -23.69
C TYR A 1158 82.77 11.16 -24.31
N ARG A 1159 81.97 12.20 -24.56
CA ARG A 1159 80.63 12.07 -25.15
C ARG A 1159 80.63 11.32 -26.47
N ARG A 1160 81.67 11.46 -27.29
CA ARG A 1160 81.84 10.72 -28.55
C ARG A 1160 81.93 9.20 -28.36
N ASP A 1161 82.36 8.77 -27.18
CA ASP A 1161 82.56 7.36 -26.83
C ASP A 1161 81.43 6.79 -25.95
N ALA A 1162 80.45 7.64 -25.60
CA ALA A 1162 79.40 7.33 -24.64
C ALA A 1162 78.59 6.09 -25.01
N VAL A 1163 78.27 5.95 -26.30
CA VAL A 1163 77.41 4.87 -26.81
C VAL A 1163 78.18 3.73 -27.50
N ASN A 1164 79.51 3.83 -27.60
CA ASN A 1164 80.31 2.87 -28.34
C ASN A 1164 80.25 1.47 -27.69
N GLY A 1165 79.70 0.51 -28.43
CA GLY A 1165 79.56 -0.89 -28.01
C GLY A 1165 78.47 -1.15 -26.97
N LEU A 1166 77.56 -0.20 -26.71
CA LEU A 1166 76.35 -0.47 -25.91
C LEU A 1166 75.31 -1.23 -26.76
N PRO A 1167 74.55 -2.17 -26.18
CA PRO A 1167 73.46 -2.83 -26.88
C PRO A 1167 72.35 -1.84 -27.27
N GLY A 1168 71.50 -2.25 -28.22
CA GLY A 1168 70.41 -1.39 -28.67
C GLY A 1168 69.44 -1.05 -27.53
N GLY A 1169 69.16 0.23 -27.31
CA GLY A 1169 68.37 0.69 -26.17
C GLY A 1169 68.45 2.21 -25.95
N ILE A 1170 67.70 2.72 -24.97
CA ILE A 1170 67.71 4.14 -24.58
C ILE A 1170 68.58 4.32 -23.34
N TYR A 1171 69.52 5.26 -23.42
CA TYR A 1171 70.45 5.62 -22.34
C TYR A 1171 70.32 7.09 -21.96
N ILE A 1172 70.66 7.43 -20.73
CA ILE A 1172 70.74 8.80 -20.24
C ILE A 1172 72.21 9.22 -20.20
N ILE A 1173 72.58 10.27 -20.93
CA ILE A 1173 73.97 10.69 -21.10
C ILE A 1173 74.11 12.16 -20.72
N GLY A 1174 75.09 12.49 -19.87
CA GLY A 1174 75.35 13.87 -19.48
C GLY A 1174 76.23 14.00 -18.25
N ASN A 1175 76.24 15.18 -17.65
CA ASN A 1175 76.94 15.41 -16.39
C ASN A 1175 76.23 16.47 -15.55
N ALA A 1176 76.62 16.59 -14.29
CA ALA A 1176 76.03 17.53 -13.34
C ALA A 1176 76.17 19.02 -13.74
N GLN A 1177 77.12 19.38 -14.62
CA GLN A 1177 77.34 20.77 -15.04
C GLN A 1177 76.54 21.19 -16.27
N LYS A 1178 76.35 20.27 -17.22
CA LYS A 1178 75.71 20.55 -18.52
C LYS A 1178 74.33 19.93 -18.67
N GLY A 1179 73.89 19.11 -17.73
CA GLY A 1179 72.61 18.40 -17.78
C GLY A 1179 72.72 17.04 -18.48
N TYR A 1180 71.61 16.31 -18.49
CA TYR A 1180 71.49 14.96 -19.04
C TYR A 1180 70.47 14.92 -20.18
N GLN A 1181 70.73 14.10 -21.21
CA GLN A 1181 69.82 13.87 -22.33
C GLN A 1181 69.62 12.37 -22.58
N ARG A 1182 68.47 11.99 -23.14
CA ARG A 1182 68.21 10.62 -23.58
C ARG A 1182 68.77 10.40 -24.98
N GLU A 1183 69.39 9.25 -25.21
CA GLU A 1183 69.94 8.87 -26.50
C GLU A 1183 69.58 7.43 -26.84
N LEU A 1184 69.04 7.24 -28.06
CA LEU A 1184 68.70 5.95 -28.60
C LEU A 1184 69.92 5.37 -29.34
N VAL A 1185 70.39 4.21 -28.90
CA VAL A 1185 71.42 3.42 -29.58
C VAL A 1185 70.72 2.35 -30.41
N ASN A 1186 70.94 2.38 -31.73
CA ASN A 1186 70.37 1.40 -32.66
C ASN A 1186 71.35 0.24 -32.89
N SER A 1187 70.89 -1.01 -32.82
CA SER A 1187 71.70 -2.23 -32.84
C SER A 1187 72.30 -2.64 -34.21
N ASN A 1188 72.44 -1.72 -35.17
CA ASN A 1188 72.95 -2.04 -36.51
C ASN A 1188 74.30 -1.37 -36.82
N ARG A 1189 75.37 -1.84 -36.16
CA ARG A 1189 76.76 -1.82 -36.66
C ARG A 1189 77.55 -3.01 -36.08
N PHE A 1190 77.41 -4.14 -36.78
CA PHE A 1190 78.08 -5.44 -36.65
C PHE A 1190 77.95 -6.21 -35.34
#